data_AF-A0A5B7TTM4-F1
#
_entry.id   AF-A0A5B7TTM4-F1
#
_cell.length_a   1.000
_cell.length_b   1.000
_cell.length_c   1.000
_cell.angle_alpha   90.00
_cell.angle_beta   90.00
_cell.angle_gamma   90.00
#
_symmetry.space_group_name_H-M   'P 1'
#
loop_
_entity.id
_entity.type
_entity.pdbx_description
1 polymer ?
#
loop_
_entity_poly.entity_id
_entity_poly.type
_entity_poly.pdbx_seq_one_letter_code
_entity_poly.pdbx_strand_id
1 'polypeptide(L)'
;MPIKFSTVCLFLITMLYQTTMNAQKDTIYYDQDWDKTTKPNAHFYRPLPMEQDGDRTLFKDYYIDGTLQFEAWQKKLDTTETAFFGSDGYFYDGTVIWYYANGHKKTEVNYKNRKQNGPEITYYENGAIKKELEMIEDEQQSSKSYTKDGKLRTELQFKNGRPEEGISDCFIQYKEGAKIGEQLYYENTTLLAYERVCPDKGCYAENTQIYYDKKGGILQENTCDGEEIIEGAEIVFFEGDDCGYVKGIKSITTIKNGDFNGPYTRFDTDGNVRYSGTYKMHEPYEGTFETTENYLTYVTIYTNGTKNGTETVWNKEKKIAEGVYIEGVKQNGSFVVQRQFTGWSKIPIILNLKDGKEEGQQKFYNTARDITMGYYHAKAGKKDGAYAVFDYDGEVLAQATYKDGKPFDGEVLINDEYRLYKNGERVRENVVVDAVAQERMEAFSKGSDTIEGGYNMGGFEMAGSIIFLDTHQFFFSLSVGSLDLTTYGAYHLKNGTLKLQVPEEQKQDFVVYGKNDPTLKDTVQIQYYNYNARSKPVLQLNKQWVTLEDVTQQEEERSSQRNETFQIDLKKLSTLKIGIKSPSDKGIQLNSLLEAETVNDYNSFIIAYNVSSREIKQFENATFTFNGENLVSDGKEKQKRSLSEADKENVLDYIIENRAFPNTIQNGSYTKVKLNSKASTQKIKKYTQLMKTEE
;
A
#
# COMPACT_ATOMS: atom_id res chain seq x y z
N MET A 1 -92.32 51.82 8.10
CA MET A 1 -91.68 52.25 6.82
C MET A 1 -90.23 52.64 7.13
N PRO A 2 -89.29 52.42 6.19
CA PRO A 2 -88.17 51.46 6.20
C PRO A 2 -86.88 52.04 6.84
N ILE A 3 -85.84 51.28 7.22
CA ILE A 3 -84.83 50.51 6.44
C ILE A 3 -84.24 49.48 7.44
N LYS A 4 -84.40 48.15 7.38
CA LYS A 4 -84.13 47.09 6.39
C LYS A 4 -82.65 46.94 5.97
N PHE A 5 -82.08 45.78 6.36
CA PHE A 5 -80.99 45.05 5.70
C PHE A 5 -79.56 45.66 5.76
N SER A 6 -78.81 45.40 6.84
CA SER A 6 -77.35 45.26 6.70
C SER A 6 -76.63 44.52 7.84
N THR A 7 -77.22 44.41 9.03
CA THR A 7 -76.44 43.95 10.20
C THR A 7 -76.46 42.43 10.43
N VAL A 8 -77.24 41.65 9.67
CA VAL A 8 -77.33 40.18 9.84
C VAL A 8 -76.51 39.40 8.81
N CYS A 9 -76.11 40.01 7.69
CA CYS A 9 -75.23 39.36 6.70
C CYS A 9 -73.75 39.38 7.09
N LEU A 10 -73.29 40.33 7.91
CA LEU A 10 -71.87 40.43 8.23
C LEU A 10 -71.43 39.43 9.31
N PHE A 11 -72.33 39.02 10.22
CA PHE A 11 -72.02 38.03 11.27
C PHE A 11 -72.12 36.57 10.79
N LEU A 12 -72.92 36.30 9.76
CA LEU A 12 -73.01 34.98 9.12
C LEU A 12 -71.91 34.72 8.10
N ILE A 13 -71.34 35.78 7.50
CA ILE A 13 -70.19 35.64 6.59
C ILE A 13 -68.88 35.45 7.39
N THR A 14 -68.74 36.01 8.59
CA THR A 14 -67.56 35.74 9.44
C THR A 14 -67.59 34.38 10.14
N MET A 15 -68.77 33.77 10.36
CA MET A 15 -68.88 32.40 10.88
C MET A 15 -68.74 31.32 9.80
N LEU A 16 -68.91 31.66 8.51
CA LEU A 16 -68.58 30.78 7.37
C LEU A 16 -67.13 30.92 6.89
N TYR A 17 -66.38 31.92 7.38
CA TYR A 17 -64.93 32.01 7.18
C TYR A 17 -64.12 31.25 8.26
N GLN A 18 -64.77 30.64 9.25
CA GLN A 18 -64.12 29.95 10.38
C GLN A 18 -64.17 28.42 10.30
N THR A 19 -64.67 27.82 9.21
CA THR A 19 -64.60 26.34 9.01
C THR A 19 -63.71 25.90 7.84
N THR A 20 -62.91 26.81 7.27
CA THR A 20 -61.72 26.42 6.50
C THR A 20 -60.43 26.78 7.24
N MET A 21 -60.40 26.61 8.56
CA MET A 21 -59.15 26.16 9.19
C MET A 21 -58.92 24.71 8.78
N ASN A 22 -58.57 24.47 7.51
CA ASN A 22 -57.82 23.28 7.17
C ASN A 22 -56.52 23.41 7.97
N ALA A 23 -56.32 22.49 8.91
CA ALA A 23 -55.05 22.29 9.60
C ALA A 23 -53.90 22.57 8.63
N GLN A 24 -53.02 23.49 9.01
CA GLN A 24 -51.80 23.79 8.28
C GLN A 24 -51.06 22.45 8.09
N LYS A 25 -51.14 21.89 6.88
CA LYS A 25 -50.44 20.66 6.52
C LYS A 25 -48.97 21.04 6.42
N ASP A 26 -48.25 20.94 7.54
CA ASP A 26 -46.80 21.11 7.54
C ASP A 26 -46.21 20.23 6.43
N THR A 27 -45.24 20.75 5.69
CA THR A 27 -44.67 20.05 4.53
C THR A 27 -43.16 20.05 4.68
N ILE A 28 -42.54 18.88 4.54
CA ILE A 28 -41.09 18.76 4.50
C ILE A 28 -40.67 18.85 3.04
N TYR A 29 -39.68 19.69 2.75
CA TYR A 29 -39.13 19.89 1.41
C TYR A 29 -37.73 19.27 1.33
N TYR A 30 -37.43 18.65 0.19
CA TYR A 30 -36.14 17.99 -0.08
C TYR A 30 -35.56 18.49 -1.41
N ASP A 31 -34.24 18.67 -1.48
CA ASP A 31 -33.55 18.97 -2.75
C ASP A 31 -33.37 17.70 -3.60
N GLN A 32 -32.59 17.79 -4.68
CA GLN A 32 -32.36 16.67 -5.61
C GLN A 32 -31.64 15.48 -4.96
N ASP A 33 -30.90 15.72 -3.88
CA ASP A 33 -30.07 14.75 -3.17
C ASP A 33 -30.79 14.20 -1.92
N TRP A 34 -32.08 14.52 -1.76
CA TRP A 34 -32.94 14.18 -0.61
C TRP A 34 -32.54 14.85 0.72
N ASP A 35 -31.74 15.91 0.67
CA ASP A 35 -31.44 16.73 1.85
C ASP A 35 -32.57 17.72 2.13
N LYS A 36 -32.90 17.91 3.42
CA LYS A 36 -33.95 18.84 3.83
C LYS A 36 -33.61 20.26 3.40
N THR A 37 -34.54 20.91 2.71
CA THR A 37 -34.33 22.24 2.12
C THR A 37 -35.57 23.14 2.28
N THR A 38 -35.55 24.29 1.60
CA THR A 38 -36.68 25.22 1.50
C THR A 38 -37.45 25.02 0.19
N LYS A 39 -38.75 25.33 0.17
CA LYS A 39 -39.62 25.16 -1.01
C LYS A 39 -39.02 25.65 -2.35
N PRO A 40 -38.36 26.82 -2.44
CA PRO A 40 -37.78 27.30 -3.70
C PRO A 40 -36.66 26.42 -4.26
N ASN A 41 -35.94 25.69 -3.41
CA ASN A 41 -34.83 24.82 -3.79
C ASN A 41 -35.24 23.33 -3.83
N ALA A 42 -36.53 23.05 -3.63
CA ALA A 42 -37.03 21.70 -3.46
C ALA A 42 -37.28 21.02 -4.80
N HIS A 43 -36.85 19.76 -4.90
CA HIS A 43 -37.24 18.86 -5.98
C HIS A 43 -38.36 17.90 -5.55
N PHE A 44 -38.46 17.62 -4.24
CA PHE A 44 -39.48 16.75 -3.67
C PHE A 44 -40.11 17.35 -2.41
N TYR A 45 -41.28 16.85 -2.03
CA TYR A 45 -41.90 17.20 -0.76
C TYR A 45 -42.75 16.06 -0.16
N ARG A 46 -42.88 16.09 1.16
CA ARG A 46 -43.74 15.20 1.95
C ARG A 46 -44.80 16.01 2.71
N PRO A 47 -46.11 15.81 2.44
CA PRO A 47 -47.15 16.44 3.23
C PRO A 47 -47.29 15.78 4.61
N LEU A 48 -47.57 16.58 5.64
CA LEU A 48 -47.93 16.14 6.98
C LEU A 48 -49.38 16.56 7.31
N PRO A 49 -50.06 15.88 8.25
CA PRO A 49 -49.65 14.65 8.92
C PRO A 49 -49.68 13.44 7.98
N MET A 50 -48.84 12.45 8.26
CA MET A 50 -48.84 11.16 7.54
C MET A 50 -50.01 10.29 8.00
N GLU A 51 -50.61 9.55 7.08
CA GLU A 51 -51.69 8.60 7.37
C GLU A 51 -51.18 7.43 8.21
N GLN A 52 -52.00 6.94 9.14
CA GLN A 52 -51.67 5.88 10.09
C GLN A 52 -52.67 4.73 9.96
N ASP A 53 -52.19 3.50 10.05
CA ASP A 53 -53.01 2.29 10.17
C ASP A 53 -52.37 1.31 11.16
N GLY A 54 -52.90 1.29 12.38
CA GLY A 54 -52.31 0.54 13.49
C GLY A 54 -50.91 1.04 13.86
N ASP A 55 -49.93 0.15 13.78
CA ASP A 55 -48.50 0.43 14.00
C ASP A 55 -47.77 0.87 12.70
N ARG A 56 -48.50 1.03 11.60
CA ARG A 56 -47.97 1.43 10.29
C ARG A 56 -48.22 2.90 10.01
N THR A 57 -47.25 3.54 9.40
CA THR A 57 -47.33 4.89 8.86
C THR A 57 -47.21 4.84 7.34
N LEU A 58 -48.10 5.51 6.61
CA LEU A 58 -48.03 5.64 5.16
C LEU A 58 -47.18 6.85 4.80
N PHE A 59 -46.03 6.58 4.19
CA PHE A 59 -45.15 7.59 3.63
C PHE A 59 -45.56 7.87 2.19
N LYS A 60 -45.77 9.14 1.86
CA LYS A 60 -46.02 9.60 0.49
C LYS A 60 -45.14 10.80 0.18
N ASP A 61 -44.30 10.67 -0.83
CA ASP A 61 -43.48 11.75 -1.34
C ASP A 61 -43.92 12.13 -2.74
N TYR A 62 -43.78 13.40 -3.05
CA TYR A 62 -44.23 14.00 -4.29
C TYR A 62 -43.07 14.74 -4.93
N TYR A 63 -43.02 14.72 -6.26
CA TYR A 63 -42.26 15.68 -7.03
C TYR A 63 -42.78 17.09 -6.74
N ILE A 64 -41.95 18.12 -6.93
CA ILE A 64 -42.33 19.50 -6.63
C ILE A 64 -43.53 20.02 -7.43
N ASP A 65 -43.82 19.39 -8.58
CA ASP A 65 -44.98 19.66 -9.43
C ASP A 65 -46.30 19.04 -8.91
N GLY A 66 -46.24 18.22 -7.85
CA GLY A 66 -47.36 17.55 -7.22
C GLY A 66 -47.63 16.11 -7.69
N THR A 67 -46.81 15.60 -8.62
CA THR A 67 -46.88 14.19 -9.05
C THR A 67 -46.41 13.28 -7.92
N LEU A 68 -47.14 12.18 -7.65
CA LEU A 68 -46.71 11.19 -6.65
C LEU A 68 -45.37 10.59 -7.09
N GLN A 69 -44.40 10.52 -6.19
CA GLN A 69 -43.05 10.03 -6.45
C GLN A 69 -42.78 8.71 -5.74
N PHE A 70 -43.36 8.53 -4.54
CA PHE A 70 -43.17 7.36 -3.71
C PHE A 70 -44.36 7.16 -2.79
N GLU A 71 -44.75 5.89 -2.58
CA GLU A 71 -45.64 5.51 -1.49
C GLU A 71 -45.26 4.16 -0.86
N ALA A 72 -45.31 4.09 0.48
CA ALA A 72 -45.03 2.87 1.22
C ALA A 72 -45.63 2.89 2.62
N TRP A 73 -46.14 1.73 3.06
CA TRP A 73 -46.40 1.49 4.48
C TRP A 73 -45.10 1.12 5.19
N GLN A 74 -44.81 1.82 6.28
CA GLN A 74 -43.61 1.61 7.08
C GLN A 74 -43.95 1.43 8.56
N LYS A 75 -43.21 0.56 9.24
CA LYS A 75 -43.27 0.36 10.68
C LYS A 75 -42.03 0.90 11.35
N LYS A 76 -42.20 1.47 12.53
CA LYS A 76 -41.08 1.97 13.33
C LYS A 76 -40.33 0.80 13.96
N LEU A 77 -39.00 0.80 13.88
CA LEU A 77 -38.13 -0.12 14.62
C LEU A 77 -38.20 0.18 16.11
N ASP A 78 -38.10 -0.87 16.93
CA ASP A 78 -37.95 -0.70 18.37
C ASP A 78 -36.53 -0.18 18.70
N THR A 79 -36.43 0.59 19.77
CA THR A 79 -35.25 1.39 20.14
C THR A 79 -33.97 0.58 20.37
N THR A 80 -34.06 -0.73 20.59
CA THR A 80 -32.90 -1.63 20.74
C THR A 80 -32.33 -2.12 19.40
N GLU A 81 -33.07 -2.03 18.30
CA GLU A 81 -32.64 -2.49 16.96
C GLU A 81 -32.08 -1.36 16.09
N THR A 82 -32.38 -0.10 16.43
CA THR A 82 -31.95 1.09 15.68
C THR A 82 -30.42 1.27 15.66
N ALA A 83 -29.72 0.75 16.67
CA ALA A 83 -28.26 0.84 16.79
C ALA A 83 -27.49 -0.12 15.86
N PHE A 84 -28.13 -1.15 15.30
CA PHE A 84 -27.47 -2.16 14.45
C PHE A 84 -27.55 -1.88 12.94
N PHE A 85 -28.55 -1.12 12.47
CA PHE A 85 -28.85 -1.02 11.03
C PHE A 85 -28.75 0.39 10.43
N GLY A 86 -28.43 1.42 11.22
CA GLY A 86 -28.16 2.77 10.71
C GLY A 86 -29.30 3.43 9.93
N SER A 87 -30.52 2.88 9.97
CA SER A 87 -31.69 3.41 9.28
C SER A 87 -32.40 4.46 10.14
N ASP A 88 -33.22 5.32 9.51
CA ASP A 88 -34.06 6.36 10.13
C ASP A 88 -35.14 5.81 11.10
N GLY A 89 -35.02 4.55 11.52
CA GLY A 89 -35.88 3.88 12.47
C GLY A 89 -37.16 3.32 11.87
N TYR A 90 -37.22 3.08 10.55
CA TYR A 90 -38.38 2.48 9.87
C TYR A 90 -38.00 1.31 8.95
N PHE A 91 -38.94 0.38 8.73
CA PHE A 91 -38.85 -0.68 7.73
C PHE A 91 -40.16 -0.84 6.95
N TYR A 92 -40.08 -1.29 5.70
CA TYR A 92 -41.23 -1.51 4.84
C TYR A 92 -42.08 -2.71 5.27
N ASP A 93 -43.40 -2.54 5.27
CA ASP A 93 -44.37 -3.60 5.56
C ASP A 93 -45.51 -3.58 4.54
N GLY A 94 -45.41 -4.43 3.52
CA GLY A 94 -46.30 -4.47 2.37
C GLY A 94 -45.66 -3.93 1.09
N THR A 95 -46.50 -3.40 0.21
CA THR A 95 -46.09 -2.92 -1.12
C THR A 95 -45.46 -1.54 -1.04
N VAL A 96 -44.33 -1.39 -1.71
CA VAL A 96 -43.56 -0.15 -1.86
C VAL A 96 -43.59 0.23 -3.34
N ILE A 97 -44.00 1.45 -3.66
CA ILE A 97 -44.15 1.89 -5.04
C ILE A 97 -43.39 3.20 -5.25
N TRP A 98 -42.59 3.25 -6.31
CA TRP A 98 -42.00 4.47 -6.84
C TRP A 98 -42.65 4.81 -8.17
N TYR A 99 -42.68 6.09 -8.49
CA TYR A 99 -43.27 6.63 -9.71
C TYR A 99 -42.26 7.48 -10.47
N TYR A 100 -42.43 7.56 -11.78
CA TYR A 100 -41.74 8.52 -12.63
C TYR A 100 -42.37 9.91 -12.50
N ALA A 101 -41.65 10.96 -12.90
CA ALA A 101 -42.16 12.33 -12.91
C ALA A 101 -43.39 12.52 -13.83
N ASN A 102 -43.64 11.58 -14.75
CA ASN A 102 -44.84 11.56 -15.58
C ASN A 102 -46.06 10.88 -14.91
N GLY A 103 -45.91 10.39 -13.68
CA GLY A 103 -46.97 9.76 -12.88
C GLY A 103 -47.18 8.27 -13.13
N HIS A 104 -46.48 7.65 -14.10
CA HIS A 104 -46.49 6.20 -14.25
C HIS A 104 -45.68 5.52 -13.15
N LYS A 105 -46.07 4.30 -12.77
CA LYS A 105 -45.26 3.48 -11.87
C LYS A 105 -43.87 3.28 -12.46
N LYS A 106 -42.86 3.32 -11.60
CA LYS A 106 -41.45 3.05 -11.91
C LYS A 106 -41.06 1.67 -11.40
N THR A 107 -41.33 1.42 -10.12
CA THR A 107 -41.00 0.15 -9.47
C THR A 107 -42.03 -0.15 -8.38
N GLU A 108 -42.39 -1.42 -8.21
CA GLU A 108 -43.28 -1.94 -7.17
C GLU A 108 -42.60 -3.16 -6.52
N VAL A 109 -42.45 -3.16 -5.20
CA VAL A 109 -41.75 -4.21 -4.44
C VAL A 109 -42.61 -4.63 -3.26
N ASN A 110 -42.73 -5.93 -2.99
CA ASN A 110 -43.47 -6.44 -1.85
C ASN A 110 -42.54 -6.87 -0.72
N TYR A 111 -42.80 -6.38 0.49
CA TYR A 111 -42.09 -6.76 1.71
C TYR A 111 -43.02 -7.49 2.68
N LYS A 112 -42.50 -8.55 3.29
CA LYS A 112 -43.13 -9.28 4.39
C LYS A 112 -42.06 -9.63 5.42
N ASN A 113 -42.31 -9.34 6.70
CA ASN A 113 -41.36 -9.60 7.79
C ASN A 113 -39.96 -9.02 7.51
N ARG A 114 -39.90 -7.78 6.99
CA ARG A 114 -38.67 -7.03 6.66
C ARG A 114 -37.85 -7.59 5.48
N LYS A 115 -38.33 -8.65 4.83
CA LYS A 115 -37.70 -9.24 3.64
C LYS A 115 -38.56 -9.01 2.40
N GLN A 116 -37.94 -8.87 1.24
CA GLN A 116 -38.64 -8.94 -0.05
C GLN A 116 -39.32 -10.31 -0.17
N ASN A 117 -40.63 -10.29 -0.41
CA ASN A 117 -41.45 -11.49 -0.46
C ASN A 117 -42.69 -11.22 -1.32
N GLY A 118 -42.76 -11.90 -2.46
CA GLY A 118 -43.72 -11.66 -3.53
C GLY A 118 -43.09 -10.99 -4.75
N PRO A 119 -43.92 -10.43 -5.65
CA PRO A 119 -43.43 -9.90 -6.91
C PRO A 119 -42.72 -8.55 -6.71
N GLU A 120 -41.65 -8.35 -7.46
CA GLU A 120 -41.05 -7.05 -7.73
C GLU A 120 -41.21 -6.73 -9.23
N ILE A 121 -41.82 -5.59 -9.55
CA ILE A 121 -42.11 -5.19 -10.93
C ILE A 121 -41.48 -3.83 -11.20
N THR A 122 -40.65 -3.75 -12.23
CA THR A 122 -40.13 -2.49 -12.75
C THR A 122 -40.79 -2.19 -14.09
N TYR A 123 -41.10 -0.92 -14.34
CA TYR A 123 -41.78 -0.44 -15.54
C TYR A 123 -40.88 0.47 -16.35
N TYR A 124 -41.17 0.61 -17.65
CA TYR A 124 -40.66 1.68 -18.48
C TYR A 124 -41.44 2.98 -18.22
N GLU A 125 -40.87 4.14 -18.58
CA GLU A 125 -41.55 5.43 -18.46
C GLU A 125 -42.88 5.51 -19.21
N ASN A 126 -43.09 4.70 -20.25
CA ASN A 126 -44.36 4.62 -20.97
C ASN A 126 -45.44 3.79 -20.23
N GLY A 127 -45.13 3.24 -19.06
CA GLY A 127 -46.02 2.41 -18.24
C GLY A 127 -46.01 0.91 -18.58
N ALA A 128 -45.31 0.48 -19.64
CA ALA A 128 -45.17 -0.94 -19.95
C ALA A 128 -44.26 -1.62 -18.91
N ILE A 129 -44.53 -2.90 -18.60
CA ILE A 129 -43.67 -3.69 -17.72
C ILE A 129 -42.29 -3.82 -18.38
N LYS A 130 -41.23 -3.56 -17.63
CA LYS A 130 -39.83 -3.73 -18.03
C LYS A 130 -39.26 -5.04 -17.51
N LYS A 131 -39.53 -5.35 -16.24
CA LYS A 131 -38.99 -6.51 -15.54
C LYS A 131 -39.93 -6.96 -14.43
N GLU A 132 -40.07 -8.26 -14.24
CA GLU A 132 -40.78 -8.89 -13.13
C GLU A 132 -39.81 -9.85 -12.45
N LEU A 133 -39.78 -9.83 -11.13
CA LEU A 133 -39.04 -10.75 -10.28
C LEU A 133 -40.00 -11.41 -9.32
N GLU A 134 -39.79 -12.69 -9.03
CA GLU A 134 -40.45 -13.37 -7.92
C GLU A 134 -39.45 -13.56 -6.79
N MET A 135 -39.72 -12.99 -5.62
CA MET A 135 -38.83 -13.03 -4.45
C MET A 135 -39.47 -13.85 -3.33
N ILE A 136 -38.70 -14.74 -2.69
CA ILE A 136 -39.12 -15.43 -1.46
C ILE A 136 -38.04 -15.19 -0.41
N GLU A 137 -38.38 -14.45 0.63
CA GLU A 137 -37.46 -14.15 1.75
C GLU A 137 -36.09 -13.60 1.32
N ASP A 138 -36.09 -12.57 0.46
CA ASP A 138 -34.91 -11.95 -0.18
C ASP A 138 -34.20 -12.82 -1.24
N GLU A 139 -34.67 -14.04 -1.49
CA GLU A 139 -34.12 -14.90 -2.55
C GLU A 139 -34.93 -14.81 -3.83
N GLN A 140 -34.27 -14.42 -4.93
CA GLN A 140 -34.86 -14.41 -6.27
C GLN A 140 -35.14 -15.84 -6.75
N GLN A 141 -36.40 -16.11 -7.08
CA GLN A 141 -36.87 -17.41 -7.60
C GLN A 141 -36.97 -17.40 -9.11
N SER A 142 -37.44 -16.30 -9.69
CA SER A 142 -37.54 -16.14 -11.13
C SER A 142 -37.40 -14.68 -11.55
N SER A 143 -37.07 -14.48 -12.83
CA SER A 143 -37.11 -13.17 -13.47
C SER A 143 -37.68 -13.26 -14.88
N LYS A 144 -38.46 -12.27 -15.27
CA LYS A 144 -38.88 -12.02 -16.64
C LYS A 144 -38.50 -10.61 -17.03
N SER A 145 -38.01 -10.40 -18.24
CA SER A 145 -37.85 -9.06 -18.81
C SER A 145 -38.62 -8.91 -20.11
N TYR A 146 -39.02 -7.67 -20.39
CA TYR A 146 -39.88 -7.35 -21.53
C TYR A 146 -39.30 -6.16 -22.30
N THR A 147 -39.62 -6.10 -23.59
CA THR A 147 -39.34 -4.95 -24.45
C THR A 147 -40.32 -3.79 -24.16
N LYS A 148 -40.03 -2.57 -24.66
CA LYS A 148 -40.92 -1.40 -24.49
C LYS A 148 -42.31 -1.57 -25.11
N ASP A 149 -42.46 -2.47 -26.10
CA ASP A 149 -43.73 -2.89 -26.72
C ASP A 149 -44.41 -4.06 -25.98
N GLY A 150 -43.86 -4.50 -24.84
CA GLY A 150 -44.47 -5.50 -23.96
C GLY A 150 -44.26 -6.95 -24.37
N LYS A 151 -43.32 -7.25 -25.27
CA LYS A 151 -42.99 -8.64 -25.63
C LYS A 151 -42.02 -9.21 -24.61
N LEU A 152 -42.27 -10.46 -24.20
CA LEU A 152 -41.34 -11.21 -23.35
C LEU A 152 -39.99 -11.33 -24.08
N ARG A 153 -38.94 -10.87 -23.43
CA ARG A 153 -37.57 -10.87 -23.94
C ARG A 153 -36.77 -12.02 -23.32
N THR A 154 -36.88 -12.20 -22.01
CA THR A 154 -36.12 -13.20 -21.24
C THR A 154 -36.97 -13.75 -20.09
N GLU A 155 -36.73 -15.00 -19.71
CA GLU A 155 -37.31 -15.65 -18.54
C GLU A 155 -36.26 -16.58 -17.94
N LEU A 156 -35.98 -16.45 -16.64
CA LEU A 156 -34.95 -17.21 -15.95
C LEU A 156 -35.46 -17.67 -14.58
N GLN A 157 -35.22 -18.94 -14.27
CA GLN A 157 -35.52 -19.57 -12.99
C GLN A 157 -34.23 -19.75 -12.19
N PHE A 158 -34.33 -19.62 -10.87
CA PHE A 158 -33.20 -19.70 -9.96
C PHE A 158 -33.38 -20.81 -8.94
N LYS A 159 -32.27 -21.37 -8.48
CA LYS A 159 -32.22 -22.37 -7.42
C LYS A 159 -30.98 -22.13 -6.57
N ASN A 160 -31.17 -21.98 -5.26
CA ASN A 160 -30.08 -21.67 -4.31
C ASN A 160 -29.26 -20.43 -4.74
N GLY A 161 -29.95 -19.39 -5.24
CA GLY A 161 -29.32 -18.14 -5.70
C GLY A 161 -28.56 -18.23 -7.01
N ARG A 162 -28.66 -19.32 -7.78
CA ARG A 162 -27.99 -19.48 -9.08
C ARG A 162 -29.02 -19.74 -10.20
N PRO A 163 -28.76 -19.29 -11.44
CA PRO A 163 -29.59 -19.63 -12.60
C PRO A 163 -29.68 -21.16 -12.80
N GLU A 164 -30.89 -21.68 -12.96
CA GLU A 164 -31.17 -23.12 -13.19
C GLU A 164 -31.67 -23.36 -14.61
N GLU A 165 -32.67 -22.60 -15.07
CA GLU A 165 -33.37 -22.86 -16.34
C GLU A 165 -33.84 -21.54 -16.97
N GLY A 166 -33.66 -21.39 -18.30
CA GLY A 166 -34.14 -20.25 -19.06
C GLY A 166 -33.04 -19.34 -19.61
N ILE A 167 -33.37 -18.11 -19.97
CA ILE A 167 -32.48 -17.14 -20.62
C ILE A 167 -32.37 -15.90 -19.74
N SER A 168 -31.14 -15.46 -19.44
CA SER A 168 -30.89 -14.25 -18.65
C SER A 168 -31.09 -12.96 -19.45
N ASP A 169 -31.15 -11.81 -18.77
CA ASP A 169 -31.22 -10.48 -19.40
C ASP A 169 -30.05 -10.18 -20.35
N CYS A 170 -28.93 -10.89 -20.18
CA CYS A 170 -27.74 -10.80 -21.02
C CYS A 170 -27.69 -11.92 -22.09
N PHE A 171 -28.83 -12.56 -22.37
CA PHE A 171 -29.00 -13.62 -23.36
C PHE A 171 -28.12 -14.86 -23.16
N ILE A 172 -27.82 -15.19 -21.89
CA ILE A 172 -27.16 -16.45 -21.54
C ILE A 172 -28.24 -17.48 -21.23
N GLN A 173 -28.18 -18.61 -21.91
CA GLN A 173 -29.15 -19.70 -21.76
C GLN A 173 -28.64 -20.75 -20.76
N TYR A 174 -29.54 -21.18 -19.87
CA TYR A 174 -29.31 -22.17 -18.82
C TYR A 174 -30.29 -23.32 -18.92
N LYS A 175 -29.80 -24.53 -18.61
CA LYS A 175 -30.60 -25.75 -18.48
C LYS A 175 -29.98 -26.62 -17.40
N GLU A 176 -30.78 -27.07 -16.44
CA GLU A 176 -30.33 -27.87 -15.28
C GLU A 176 -29.08 -27.26 -14.56
N GLY A 177 -29.00 -25.93 -14.50
CA GLY A 177 -27.89 -25.18 -13.89
C GLY A 177 -26.63 -25.04 -14.77
N ALA A 178 -26.58 -25.67 -15.94
CA ALA A 178 -25.48 -25.55 -16.89
C ALA A 178 -25.73 -24.40 -17.89
N LYS A 179 -24.69 -23.63 -18.21
CA LYS A 179 -24.73 -22.67 -19.34
C LYS A 179 -24.69 -23.44 -20.65
N ILE A 180 -25.73 -23.30 -21.46
CA ILE A 180 -25.90 -24.05 -22.73
C ILE A 180 -25.88 -23.15 -23.98
N GLY A 181 -25.83 -21.84 -23.80
CA GLY A 181 -25.67 -20.91 -24.91
C GLY A 181 -25.52 -19.46 -24.48
N GLU A 182 -25.11 -18.63 -25.41
CA GLU A 182 -24.92 -17.19 -25.22
C GLU A 182 -25.07 -16.46 -26.55
N GLN A 183 -25.72 -15.29 -26.52
CA GLN A 183 -25.88 -14.44 -27.70
C GLN A 183 -25.50 -12.99 -27.37
N LEU A 184 -24.89 -12.30 -28.33
CA LEU A 184 -24.71 -10.85 -28.31
C LEU A 184 -25.36 -10.24 -29.54
N TYR A 185 -25.90 -9.03 -29.40
CA TYR A 185 -26.56 -8.28 -30.47
C TYR A 185 -25.88 -6.95 -30.72
N TYR A 186 -25.92 -6.47 -31.96
CA TYR A 186 -25.52 -5.09 -32.24
C TYR A 186 -26.55 -4.12 -31.64
N GLU A 187 -26.07 -3.11 -30.91
CA GLU A 187 -26.91 -2.09 -30.28
C GLU A 187 -27.92 -1.47 -31.24
N ASN A 188 -29.13 -1.19 -30.74
CA ASN A 188 -30.22 -0.58 -31.51
C ASN A 188 -30.63 -1.40 -32.75
N THR A 189 -30.28 -2.69 -32.81
CA THR A 189 -30.70 -3.62 -33.87
C THR A 189 -31.20 -4.95 -33.27
N THR A 190 -31.76 -5.80 -34.13
CA THR A 190 -32.07 -7.20 -33.80
C THR A 190 -31.06 -8.17 -34.42
N LEU A 191 -29.94 -7.67 -34.93
CA LEU A 191 -28.92 -8.48 -35.61
C LEU A 191 -27.98 -9.08 -34.56
N LEU A 192 -27.75 -10.39 -34.66
CA LEU A 192 -26.73 -11.06 -33.87
C LEU A 192 -25.35 -10.52 -34.24
N ALA A 193 -24.48 -10.44 -33.24
CA ALA A 193 -23.05 -10.19 -33.38
C ALA A 193 -22.26 -11.46 -33.03
N TYR A 194 -22.76 -12.24 -32.08
CA TYR A 194 -22.15 -13.47 -31.60
C TYR A 194 -23.22 -14.46 -31.15
N GLU A 195 -22.95 -15.73 -31.35
CA GLU A 195 -23.72 -16.84 -30.81
C GLU A 195 -22.79 -17.98 -30.43
N ARG A 196 -22.96 -18.51 -29.22
CA ARG A 196 -22.34 -19.75 -28.75
C ARG A 196 -23.42 -20.77 -28.47
N VAL A 197 -23.28 -21.94 -29.08
CA VAL A 197 -24.19 -23.07 -28.89
C VAL A 197 -23.44 -24.21 -28.24
N CYS A 198 -23.97 -24.71 -27.13
CA CYS A 198 -23.36 -25.78 -26.34
C CYS A 198 -24.34 -26.96 -26.18
N PRO A 199 -23.84 -28.18 -25.93
CA PRO A 199 -24.67 -29.31 -25.54
C PRO A 199 -25.41 -29.05 -24.23
N ASP A 200 -26.49 -29.81 -23.98
CA ASP A 200 -27.28 -29.74 -22.75
C ASP A 200 -26.45 -29.90 -21.45
N LYS A 201 -25.31 -30.59 -21.53
CA LYS A 201 -24.40 -30.79 -20.39
C LYS A 201 -23.52 -29.57 -20.06
N GLY A 202 -23.59 -28.52 -20.88
CA GLY A 202 -22.91 -27.24 -20.72
C GLY A 202 -21.75 -27.00 -21.68
N CYS A 203 -21.27 -25.75 -21.71
CA CYS A 203 -20.20 -25.26 -22.57
C CYS A 203 -18.77 -25.76 -22.25
N TYR A 204 -18.61 -26.70 -21.32
CA TYR A 204 -17.31 -27.29 -20.98
C TYR A 204 -16.88 -28.42 -21.94
N ALA A 205 -17.69 -28.71 -22.96
CA ALA A 205 -17.44 -29.70 -24.01
C ALA A 205 -17.40 -29.00 -25.39
N GLU A 206 -17.48 -29.78 -26.48
CA GLU A 206 -17.59 -29.27 -27.86
C GLU A 206 -18.69 -28.20 -27.95
N ASN A 207 -18.32 -26.98 -28.35
CA ASN A 207 -19.25 -25.90 -28.64
C ASN A 207 -18.88 -25.23 -29.96
N THR A 208 -19.87 -24.60 -30.57
CA THR A 208 -19.69 -23.80 -31.78
C THR A 208 -19.85 -22.34 -31.42
N GLN A 209 -18.90 -21.52 -31.85
CA GLN A 209 -18.97 -20.07 -31.75
C GLN A 209 -19.09 -19.46 -33.13
N ILE A 210 -20.15 -18.71 -33.37
CA ILE A 210 -20.46 -18.05 -34.64
C ILE A 210 -20.50 -16.55 -34.42
N TYR A 211 -19.79 -15.81 -35.26
CA TYR A 211 -19.76 -14.37 -35.26
C TYR A 211 -20.38 -13.84 -36.54
N TYR A 212 -21.08 -12.72 -36.43
CA TYR A 212 -21.88 -12.15 -37.50
C TYR A 212 -21.47 -10.70 -37.76
N ASP A 213 -21.53 -10.27 -39.02
CA ASP A 213 -21.30 -8.88 -39.40
C ASP A 213 -22.54 -8.00 -39.14
N LYS A 214 -22.38 -6.66 -39.28
CA LYS A 214 -23.49 -5.70 -39.11
C LYS A 214 -24.60 -5.81 -40.18
N LYS A 215 -24.48 -6.73 -41.14
CA LYS A 215 -25.50 -7.03 -42.16
C LYS A 215 -26.19 -8.38 -41.89
N GLY A 216 -25.81 -9.10 -40.84
CA GLY A 216 -26.33 -10.42 -40.47
C GLY A 216 -25.68 -11.58 -41.22
N GLY A 217 -24.60 -11.35 -41.98
CA GLY A 217 -23.83 -12.42 -42.61
C GLY A 217 -22.90 -13.10 -41.60
N ILE A 218 -22.68 -14.41 -41.75
CA ILE A 218 -21.68 -15.13 -40.95
C ILE A 218 -20.29 -14.60 -41.32
N LEU A 219 -19.60 -14.06 -40.32
CA LEU A 219 -18.25 -13.53 -40.43
C LEU A 219 -17.21 -14.62 -40.10
N GLN A 220 -17.48 -15.42 -39.07
CA GLN A 220 -16.58 -16.47 -38.59
C GLN A 220 -17.36 -17.57 -37.89
N GLU A 221 -16.98 -18.82 -38.13
CA GLU A 221 -17.39 -20.00 -37.35
C GLU A 221 -16.13 -20.66 -36.80
N ASN A 222 -16.05 -20.82 -35.48
CA ASN A 222 -14.86 -21.34 -34.80
C ASN A 222 -15.05 -22.80 -34.38
N THR A 223 -13.96 -23.56 -34.48
CA THR A 223 -13.82 -24.87 -33.85
C THR A 223 -13.22 -24.69 -32.46
N CYS A 224 -13.90 -25.20 -31.43
CA CYS A 224 -13.49 -25.02 -30.03
C CYS A 224 -13.24 -26.38 -29.34
N ASP A 225 -12.31 -26.41 -28.39
CA ASP A 225 -12.14 -27.50 -27.41
C ASP A 225 -12.34 -26.91 -26.01
N GLY A 226 -13.47 -27.24 -25.38
CA GLY A 226 -13.94 -26.49 -24.21
C GLY A 226 -14.12 -25.01 -24.55
N GLU A 227 -13.63 -24.10 -23.70
CA GLU A 227 -13.78 -22.65 -23.93
C GLU A 227 -12.74 -22.06 -24.90
N GLU A 228 -11.73 -22.85 -25.30
CA GLU A 228 -10.64 -22.39 -26.16
C GLU A 228 -10.98 -22.58 -27.64
N ILE A 229 -10.72 -21.55 -28.45
CA ILE A 229 -10.82 -21.62 -29.90
C ILE A 229 -9.55 -22.32 -30.41
N ILE A 230 -9.69 -23.44 -31.13
CA ILE A 230 -8.57 -24.18 -31.71
C ILE A 230 -8.30 -23.74 -33.15
N GLU A 231 -9.36 -23.48 -33.92
CA GLU A 231 -9.28 -22.98 -35.30
C GLU A 231 -10.35 -21.92 -35.55
N GLY A 232 -9.96 -20.78 -36.13
CA GLY A 232 -10.88 -19.71 -36.51
C GLY A 232 -10.33 -18.32 -36.20
N ALA A 233 -11.12 -17.49 -35.50
CA ALA A 233 -10.69 -16.17 -35.08
C ALA A 233 -11.30 -15.75 -33.73
N GLU A 234 -10.49 -15.08 -32.90
CA GLU A 234 -10.99 -14.32 -31.76
C GLU A 234 -11.52 -12.97 -32.26
N ILE A 235 -12.75 -12.64 -31.89
CA ILE A 235 -13.38 -11.36 -32.21
C ILE A 235 -13.77 -10.67 -30.92
N VAL A 236 -13.10 -9.55 -30.64
CA VAL A 236 -13.37 -8.71 -29.48
C VAL A 236 -14.28 -7.58 -29.92
N PHE A 237 -15.31 -7.28 -29.12
CA PHE A 237 -16.26 -6.21 -29.39
C PHE A 237 -15.99 -4.96 -28.53
N PHE A 238 -16.46 -3.80 -28.99
CA PHE A 238 -16.68 -2.66 -28.12
C PHE A 238 -17.93 -2.91 -27.26
N GLU A 239 -17.77 -2.80 -25.94
CA GLU A 239 -18.86 -2.99 -24.97
C GLU A 239 -20.05 -2.06 -25.27
N GLY A 240 -21.25 -2.62 -25.19
CA GLY A 240 -22.49 -1.88 -25.27
C GLY A 240 -22.90 -1.24 -23.95
N ASP A 241 -23.88 -0.35 -24.01
CA ASP A 241 -24.47 0.35 -22.88
C ASP A 241 -25.30 -0.60 -21.99
N ASP A 242 -25.83 -1.68 -22.58
CA ASP A 242 -26.61 -2.72 -21.91
C ASP A 242 -25.93 -4.09 -22.08
N CYS A 243 -26.05 -4.97 -21.08
CA CYS A 243 -25.51 -6.32 -21.20
C CYS A 243 -26.17 -7.11 -22.35
N GLY A 244 -25.37 -7.94 -23.02
CA GLY A 244 -25.82 -8.67 -24.21
C GLY A 244 -25.78 -7.84 -25.51
N TYR A 245 -25.35 -6.58 -25.45
CA TYR A 245 -25.21 -5.71 -26.63
C TYR A 245 -23.78 -5.23 -26.84
N VAL A 246 -23.46 -4.97 -28.11
CA VAL A 246 -22.15 -4.48 -28.55
C VAL A 246 -22.28 -3.35 -29.56
N LYS A 247 -21.36 -2.38 -29.52
CA LYS A 247 -21.34 -1.21 -30.44
C LYS A 247 -20.79 -1.59 -31.83
N GLY A 248 -19.87 -2.54 -31.86
CA GLY A 248 -19.18 -2.96 -33.06
C GLY A 248 -17.98 -3.84 -32.76
N ILE A 249 -17.39 -4.38 -33.82
CA ILE A 249 -16.17 -5.19 -33.71
C ILE A 249 -15.00 -4.26 -33.37
N LYS A 250 -14.27 -4.60 -32.30
CA LYS A 250 -13.07 -3.90 -31.84
C LYS A 250 -11.83 -4.49 -32.48
N SER A 251 -11.68 -5.81 -32.52
CA SER A 251 -10.59 -6.48 -33.23
C SER A 251 -10.97 -7.87 -33.70
N ILE A 252 -10.25 -8.35 -34.71
CA ILE A 252 -10.31 -9.73 -35.22
C ILE A 252 -8.87 -10.27 -35.25
N THR A 253 -8.64 -11.41 -34.62
CA THR A 253 -7.33 -12.08 -34.56
C THR A 253 -7.47 -13.54 -34.98
N THR A 254 -6.74 -13.97 -36.02
CA THR A 254 -6.78 -15.37 -36.49
C THR A 254 -6.12 -16.33 -35.50
N ILE A 255 -6.78 -17.44 -35.23
CA ILE A 255 -6.30 -18.55 -34.40
C ILE A 255 -6.08 -19.80 -35.26
N LYS A 256 -4.93 -20.46 -35.07
CA LYS A 256 -4.63 -21.77 -35.65
C LYS A 256 -3.93 -22.66 -34.63
N ASN A 257 -4.38 -23.90 -34.51
CA ASN A 257 -3.95 -24.84 -33.46
C ASN A 257 -3.95 -24.23 -32.05
N GLY A 258 -4.93 -23.39 -31.72
CA GLY A 258 -5.03 -22.69 -30.43
C GLY A 258 -4.13 -21.46 -30.29
N ASP A 259 -3.26 -21.18 -31.27
CA ASP A 259 -2.36 -20.02 -31.22
C ASP A 259 -2.85 -18.84 -32.06
N PHE A 260 -2.67 -17.60 -31.58
CA PHE A 260 -2.73 -16.44 -32.48
C PHE A 260 -1.67 -16.60 -33.57
N ASN A 261 -2.11 -16.85 -34.80
CA ASN A 261 -1.25 -17.25 -35.90
C ASN A 261 -1.89 -16.92 -37.25
N GLY A 262 -1.71 -15.67 -37.65
CA GLY A 262 -2.31 -15.12 -38.85
C GLY A 262 -2.69 -13.64 -38.70
N PRO A 263 -3.57 -13.14 -39.58
CA PRO A 263 -3.97 -11.74 -39.58
C PRO A 263 -4.56 -11.24 -38.25
N TYR A 264 -4.25 -9.98 -37.94
CA TYR A 264 -4.86 -9.16 -36.89
C TYR A 264 -5.37 -7.86 -37.50
N THR A 265 -6.58 -7.46 -37.13
CA THR A 265 -7.15 -6.16 -37.54
C THR A 265 -7.81 -5.49 -36.35
N ARG A 266 -7.49 -4.21 -36.13
CA ARG A 266 -8.09 -3.34 -35.11
C ARG A 266 -8.96 -2.28 -35.78
N PHE A 267 -10.17 -2.08 -35.28
CA PHE A 267 -11.13 -1.12 -35.81
C PHE A 267 -11.37 0.05 -34.84
N ASP A 268 -11.81 1.20 -35.35
CA ASP A 268 -12.47 2.21 -34.53
C ASP A 268 -13.94 1.85 -34.28
N THR A 269 -14.65 2.66 -33.48
CA THR A 269 -16.07 2.43 -33.17
C THR A 269 -16.98 2.55 -34.39
N ASP A 270 -16.53 3.23 -35.45
CA ASP A 270 -17.26 3.40 -36.71
C ASP A 270 -17.04 2.20 -37.66
N GLY A 271 -16.07 1.33 -37.34
CA GLY A 271 -15.71 0.15 -38.11
C GLY A 271 -14.62 0.37 -39.15
N ASN A 272 -13.90 1.50 -39.11
CA ASN A 272 -12.74 1.71 -39.97
C ASN A 272 -11.51 1.03 -39.38
N VAL A 273 -10.67 0.46 -40.25
CA VAL A 273 -9.40 -0.15 -39.82
C VAL A 273 -8.45 0.93 -39.30
N ARG A 274 -8.02 0.79 -38.05
CA ARG A 274 -6.97 1.62 -37.45
C ARG A 274 -5.60 1.00 -37.63
N TYR A 275 -5.48 -0.28 -37.29
CA TYR A 275 -4.22 -1.01 -37.31
C TYR A 275 -4.43 -2.41 -37.87
N SER A 276 -3.38 -2.95 -38.48
CA SER A 276 -3.37 -4.32 -38.98
C SER A 276 -1.99 -4.91 -38.80
N GLY A 277 -1.95 -6.22 -38.56
CA GLY A 277 -0.71 -6.96 -38.45
C GLY A 277 -0.91 -8.45 -38.67
N THR A 278 0.13 -9.22 -38.40
CA THR A 278 0.14 -10.68 -38.44
C THR A 278 0.81 -11.21 -37.19
N TYR A 279 0.12 -12.08 -36.44
CA TYR A 279 0.70 -12.87 -35.37
C TYR A 279 1.37 -14.14 -35.89
N LYS A 280 2.37 -14.63 -35.17
CA LYS A 280 2.99 -15.94 -35.39
C LYS A 280 3.33 -16.57 -34.03
N MET A 281 2.71 -17.71 -33.72
CA MET A 281 2.88 -18.41 -32.44
C MET A 281 2.66 -17.48 -31.25
N HIS A 282 1.48 -16.84 -31.20
CA HIS A 282 1.08 -15.86 -30.19
C HIS A 282 1.84 -14.52 -30.16
N GLU A 283 2.93 -14.37 -30.92
CA GLU A 283 3.74 -13.15 -30.91
C GLU A 283 3.44 -12.22 -32.10
N PRO A 284 3.38 -10.89 -31.91
CA PRO A 284 3.30 -9.92 -32.99
C PRO A 284 4.50 -10.06 -33.94
N TYR A 285 4.23 -10.30 -35.23
CA TYR A 285 5.29 -10.58 -36.21
C TYR A 285 5.51 -9.43 -37.19
N GLU A 286 4.47 -8.98 -37.87
CA GLU A 286 4.57 -7.93 -38.90
C GLU A 286 3.37 -6.99 -38.80
N GLY A 287 3.59 -5.67 -38.83
CA GLY A 287 2.53 -4.65 -38.84
C GLY A 287 2.40 -3.89 -37.52
N THR A 288 1.22 -3.32 -37.26
CA THR A 288 0.96 -2.47 -36.08
C THR A 288 -0.07 -3.12 -35.17
N PHE A 289 0.22 -3.15 -33.87
CA PHE A 289 -0.59 -3.83 -32.87
C PHE A 289 -0.96 -2.89 -31.73
N GLU A 290 -2.21 -2.99 -31.26
CA GLU A 290 -2.67 -2.33 -30.04
C GLU A 290 -2.71 -3.37 -28.91
N THR A 291 -1.93 -3.15 -27.85
CA THR A 291 -1.95 -3.97 -26.62
C THR A 291 -2.27 -3.11 -25.41
N THR A 292 -2.73 -3.73 -24.33
CA THR A 292 -3.03 -3.03 -23.07
C THR A 292 -2.29 -3.70 -21.92
N GLU A 293 -1.50 -2.93 -21.19
CA GLU A 293 -0.73 -3.39 -20.03
C GLU A 293 -0.76 -2.32 -18.93
N ASN A 294 -1.03 -2.72 -17.67
CA ASN A 294 -1.07 -1.80 -16.53
C ASN A 294 -1.96 -0.56 -16.74
N TYR A 295 -3.14 -0.76 -17.35
CA TYR A 295 -4.10 0.30 -17.69
C TYR A 295 -3.59 1.33 -18.73
N LEU A 296 -2.50 1.02 -19.44
CA LEU A 296 -1.98 1.81 -20.54
C LEU A 296 -2.14 1.06 -21.86
N THR A 297 -2.49 1.80 -22.91
CA THR A 297 -2.60 1.26 -24.27
C THR A 297 -1.32 1.56 -25.05
N TYR A 298 -0.71 0.53 -25.61
CA TYR A 298 0.49 0.60 -26.43
C TYR A 298 0.10 0.34 -27.88
N VAL A 299 0.56 1.18 -28.80
CA VAL A 299 0.44 0.94 -30.23
C VAL A 299 1.84 0.86 -30.81
N THR A 300 2.24 -0.32 -31.24
CA THR A 300 3.64 -0.63 -31.57
C THR A 300 3.76 -1.27 -32.95
N ILE A 301 4.77 -0.85 -33.71
CA ILE A 301 5.12 -1.42 -35.02
C ILE A 301 6.15 -2.55 -34.84
N TYR A 302 5.87 -3.67 -35.51
CA TYR A 302 6.73 -4.85 -35.57
C TYR A 302 7.13 -5.14 -37.01
N THR A 303 8.39 -5.54 -37.19
CA THR A 303 8.93 -6.08 -38.44
C THR A 303 9.64 -7.38 -38.12
N ASN A 304 9.24 -8.48 -38.78
CA ASN A 304 9.82 -9.81 -38.61
C ASN A 304 10.00 -10.25 -37.13
N GLY A 305 8.97 -10.02 -36.30
CA GLY A 305 8.95 -10.40 -34.88
C GLY A 305 9.65 -9.44 -33.92
N THR A 306 10.17 -8.32 -34.43
CA THR A 306 10.95 -7.37 -33.63
C THR A 306 10.29 -5.99 -33.65
N LYS A 307 10.19 -5.33 -32.49
CA LYS A 307 9.73 -3.93 -32.42
C LYS A 307 10.64 -3.05 -33.29
N ASN A 308 10.08 -2.44 -34.33
CA ASN A 308 10.86 -1.68 -35.30
C ASN A 308 9.98 -0.58 -35.91
N GLY A 309 10.27 0.67 -35.56
CA GLY A 309 9.41 1.82 -35.84
C GLY A 309 8.80 2.42 -34.58
N THR A 310 7.71 3.15 -34.75
CA THR A 310 7.10 3.95 -33.68
C THR A 310 6.31 3.10 -32.69
N GLU A 311 6.46 3.42 -31.41
CA GLU A 311 5.59 3.00 -30.31
C GLU A 311 4.94 4.25 -29.70
N THR A 312 3.62 4.26 -29.58
CA THR A 312 2.90 5.30 -28.83
C THR A 312 2.23 4.69 -27.61
N VAL A 313 2.22 5.42 -26.49
CA VAL A 313 1.59 4.97 -25.24
C VAL A 313 0.54 5.98 -24.83
N TRP A 314 -0.64 5.46 -24.48
CA TRP A 314 -1.83 6.24 -24.16
C TRP A 314 -2.34 5.87 -22.78
N ASN A 315 -2.66 6.89 -21.98
CA ASN A 315 -3.47 6.73 -20.78
C ASN A 315 -4.88 7.24 -21.11
N LYS A 316 -5.84 6.32 -21.18
CA LYS A 316 -7.18 6.60 -21.72
C LYS A 316 -7.05 7.20 -23.13
N GLU A 317 -7.47 8.44 -23.34
CA GLU A 317 -7.42 9.14 -24.64
C GLU A 317 -6.18 10.02 -24.82
N LYS A 318 -5.33 10.14 -23.80
CA LYS A 318 -4.17 11.05 -23.80
C LYS A 318 -2.90 10.29 -24.17
N LYS A 319 -2.25 10.68 -25.27
CA LYS A 319 -0.91 10.21 -25.62
C LYS A 319 0.10 10.75 -24.61
N ILE A 320 0.79 9.87 -23.90
CA ILE A 320 1.77 10.23 -22.86
C ILE A 320 3.21 9.96 -23.30
N ALA A 321 3.43 9.13 -24.30
CA ALA A 321 4.76 8.84 -24.84
C ALA A 321 4.69 8.47 -26.33
N GLU A 322 5.76 8.80 -27.05
CA GLU A 322 5.98 8.38 -28.44
C GLU A 322 7.49 8.23 -28.67
N GLY A 323 7.91 7.04 -29.05
CA GLY A 323 9.32 6.73 -29.26
C GLY A 323 9.54 5.76 -30.41
N VAL A 324 10.77 5.69 -30.90
CA VAL A 324 11.15 4.87 -32.05
C VAL A 324 12.07 3.73 -31.62
N TYR A 325 11.70 2.50 -31.98
CA TYR A 325 12.57 1.34 -31.92
C TYR A 325 13.32 1.16 -33.23
N ILE A 326 14.57 0.72 -33.16
CA ILE A 326 15.33 0.17 -34.28
C ILE A 326 15.83 -1.20 -33.85
N GLU A 327 15.41 -2.24 -34.57
CA GLU A 327 15.81 -3.63 -34.29
C GLU A 327 15.60 -4.04 -32.81
N GLY A 328 14.47 -3.65 -32.22
CA GLY A 328 14.11 -4.00 -30.85
C GLY A 328 14.72 -3.09 -29.78
N VAL A 329 15.61 -2.17 -30.17
CA VAL A 329 16.28 -1.23 -29.26
C VAL A 329 15.56 0.12 -29.29
N LYS A 330 15.22 0.65 -28.11
CA LYS A 330 14.68 2.01 -27.95
C LYS A 330 15.75 3.04 -28.35
N GLN A 331 15.45 3.95 -29.28
CA GLN A 331 16.43 4.92 -29.79
C GLN A 331 16.12 6.36 -29.38
N ASN A 332 15.06 6.93 -29.96
CA ASN A 332 14.73 8.35 -29.84
C ASN A 332 13.27 8.53 -29.42
N GLY A 333 12.99 9.59 -28.66
CA GLY A 333 11.66 9.93 -28.20
C GLY A 333 11.37 9.39 -26.80
N SER A 334 10.10 9.29 -26.46
CA SER A 334 9.64 8.94 -25.12
C SER A 334 9.10 7.51 -25.03
N PHE A 335 9.36 6.82 -23.91
CA PHE A 335 8.89 5.46 -23.66
C PHE A 335 8.37 5.32 -22.24
N VAL A 336 7.39 4.45 -22.02
CA VAL A 336 6.95 4.08 -20.67
C VAL A 336 7.62 2.76 -20.26
N VAL A 337 8.26 2.75 -19.10
CA VAL A 337 8.81 1.53 -18.48
C VAL A 337 8.52 1.50 -16.99
N GLN A 338 8.69 0.37 -16.33
CA GLN A 338 8.55 0.25 -14.88
C GLN A 338 9.89 0.49 -14.18
N ARG A 339 9.96 1.43 -13.23
CA ARG A 339 11.13 1.65 -12.37
C ARG A 339 10.74 1.78 -10.92
N GLN A 340 11.66 1.38 -10.04
CA GLN A 340 11.54 1.64 -8.61
C GLN A 340 11.52 3.16 -8.39
N PHE A 341 10.57 3.63 -7.59
CA PHE A 341 10.41 5.04 -7.27
C PHE A 341 10.82 5.31 -5.82
N THR A 342 10.03 4.83 -4.86
CA THR A 342 10.37 4.76 -3.44
C THR A 342 10.03 3.36 -2.91
N GLY A 343 10.70 2.93 -1.84
CA GLY A 343 10.54 1.59 -1.28
C GLY A 343 10.66 0.46 -2.31
N TRP A 344 9.78 -0.55 -2.20
CA TRP A 344 9.79 -1.76 -3.03
C TRP A 344 8.94 -1.66 -4.32
N SER A 345 8.15 -0.60 -4.47
CA SER A 345 7.16 -0.47 -5.54
C SER A 345 7.80 0.05 -6.83
N LYS A 346 7.55 -0.68 -7.93
CA LYS A 346 7.82 -0.18 -9.28
C LYS A 346 6.59 0.57 -9.79
N ILE A 347 6.82 1.74 -10.37
CA ILE A 347 5.77 2.51 -11.04
C ILE A 347 6.22 2.89 -12.45
N PRO A 348 5.27 3.24 -13.33
CA PRO A 348 5.57 3.77 -14.65
C PRO A 348 6.48 5.00 -14.56
N ILE A 349 7.50 5.03 -15.42
CA ILE A 349 8.30 6.21 -15.71
C ILE A 349 8.25 6.48 -17.22
N ILE A 350 7.96 7.73 -17.57
CA ILE A 350 8.09 8.24 -18.93
C ILE A 350 9.55 8.65 -19.10
N LEU A 351 10.30 7.83 -19.83
CA LEU A 351 11.67 8.09 -20.22
C LEU A 351 11.71 8.92 -21.50
N ASN A 352 12.68 9.81 -21.62
CA ASN A 352 13.06 10.52 -22.83
C ASN A 352 14.47 10.08 -23.23
N LEU A 353 14.59 9.55 -24.45
CA LEU A 353 15.83 9.01 -24.99
C LEU A 353 16.28 9.80 -26.21
N LYS A 354 17.60 9.91 -26.34
CA LYS A 354 18.30 10.36 -27.54
C LYS A 354 19.46 9.41 -27.82
N ASP A 355 19.51 8.85 -29.01
CA ASP A 355 20.54 7.87 -29.43
C ASP A 355 20.69 6.71 -28.42
N GLY A 356 19.55 6.22 -27.91
CA GLY A 356 19.47 5.11 -26.94
C GLY A 356 19.85 5.47 -25.51
N LYS A 357 20.15 6.74 -25.20
CA LYS A 357 20.53 7.21 -23.86
C LYS A 357 19.50 8.17 -23.29
N GLU A 358 19.31 8.12 -21.97
CA GLU A 358 18.43 9.07 -21.28
C GLU A 358 18.93 10.50 -21.45
N GLU A 359 18.02 11.38 -21.88
CA GLU A 359 18.30 12.77 -22.17
C GLU A 359 17.07 13.61 -21.81
N GLY A 360 17.29 14.75 -21.16
CA GLY A 360 16.23 15.61 -20.67
C GLY A 360 15.51 15.05 -19.44
N GLN A 361 14.25 15.44 -19.24
CA GLN A 361 13.50 15.13 -18.02
C GLN A 361 12.82 13.76 -18.10
N GLN A 362 13.02 12.90 -17.11
CA GLN A 362 12.38 11.60 -16.94
C GLN A 362 11.32 11.72 -15.84
N LYS A 363 10.08 11.24 -16.06
CA LYS A 363 8.95 11.50 -15.16
C LYS A 363 8.33 10.23 -14.61
N PHE A 364 8.34 10.07 -13.30
CA PHE A 364 7.57 9.04 -12.61
C PHE A 364 6.09 9.40 -12.63
N TYR A 365 5.24 8.45 -13.01
CA TYR A 365 3.87 8.72 -13.42
C TYR A 365 2.89 7.75 -12.76
N ASN A 366 1.85 8.31 -12.14
CA ASN A 366 0.73 7.55 -11.61
C ASN A 366 -0.38 7.46 -12.66
N THR A 367 -0.63 6.25 -13.18
CA THR A 367 -1.58 6.02 -14.27
C THR A 367 -3.03 6.23 -13.84
N ALA A 368 -3.39 5.83 -12.62
CA ALA A 368 -4.76 5.94 -12.11
C ALA A 368 -5.19 7.40 -11.95
N ARG A 369 -4.29 8.25 -11.44
CA ARG A 369 -4.57 9.68 -11.19
C ARG A 369 -4.16 10.62 -12.32
N ASP A 370 -3.44 10.14 -13.34
CA ASP A 370 -2.84 10.97 -14.42
C ASP A 370 -1.99 12.13 -13.87
N ILE A 371 -1.09 11.83 -12.91
CA ILE A 371 -0.21 12.83 -12.29
C ILE A 371 1.27 12.40 -12.31
N THR A 372 2.17 13.39 -12.25
CA THR A 372 3.62 13.15 -12.10
C THR A 372 3.97 13.09 -10.62
N MET A 373 4.49 11.95 -10.17
CA MET A 373 4.91 11.75 -8.77
C MET A 373 6.32 12.26 -8.51
N GLY A 374 7.13 12.44 -9.55
CA GLY A 374 8.48 12.96 -9.43
C GLY A 374 9.20 12.95 -10.77
N TYR A 375 10.37 13.56 -10.83
CA TYR A 375 11.20 13.56 -12.01
C TYR A 375 12.70 13.64 -11.67
N TYR A 376 13.52 13.33 -12.67
CA TYR A 376 14.93 13.73 -12.70
C TYR A 376 15.33 14.11 -14.11
N HIS A 377 16.35 14.96 -14.23
CA HIS A 377 16.99 15.23 -15.50
C HIS A 377 18.14 14.25 -15.74
N ALA A 378 18.33 13.88 -16.99
CA ALA A 378 19.43 13.07 -17.45
C ALA A 378 20.13 13.74 -18.62
N LYS A 379 21.44 13.50 -18.72
CA LYS A 379 22.28 13.92 -19.84
C LYS A 379 23.20 12.78 -20.21
N ALA A 380 23.17 12.37 -21.48
CA ALA A 380 23.97 11.25 -21.98
C ALA A 380 23.87 9.96 -21.12
N GLY A 381 22.68 9.68 -20.57
CA GLY A 381 22.41 8.46 -19.80
C GLY A 381 22.69 8.54 -18.29
N LYS A 382 23.15 9.68 -17.77
CA LYS A 382 23.37 9.87 -16.33
C LYS A 382 22.42 10.91 -15.77
N LYS A 383 21.96 10.73 -14.52
CA LYS A 383 21.22 11.78 -13.80
C LYS A 383 22.08 13.03 -13.69
N ASP A 384 21.64 14.13 -14.29
CA ASP A 384 22.38 15.38 -14.32
C ASP A 384 21.36 16.53 -14.46
N GLY A 385 21.34 17.42 -13.48
CA GLY A 385 20.34 18.48 -13.34
C GLY A 385 19.30 18.20 -12.25
N ALA A 386 18.12 18.83 -12.38
CA ALA A 386 17.13 18.87 -11.31
C ALA A 386 16.43 17.52 -11.08
N TYR A 387 16.17 17.21 -9.81
CA TYR A 387 15.39 16.09 -9.28
C TYR A 387 14.33 16.63 -8.33
N ALA A 388 13.12 16.06 -8.38
CA ALA A 388 12.07 16.34 -7.41
C ALA A 388 11.15 15.14 -7.24
N VAL A 389 10.59 14.99 -6.04
CA VAL A 389 9.53 14.02 -5.69
C VAL A 389 8.40 14.78 -5.02
N PHE A 390 7.17 14.40 -5.37
CA PHE A 390 5.95 15.02 -4.91
C PHE A 390 5.06 14.00 -4.22
N ASP A 391 4.17 14.47 -3.35
CA ASP A 391 3.04 13.68 -2.88
C ASP A 391 1.91 13.64 -3.94
N TYR A 392 0.74 13.16 -3.53
CA TYR A 392 -0.43 13.07 -4.41
C TYR A 392 -1.12 14.41 -4.69
N ASP A 393 -0.89 15.41 -3.85
CA ASP A 393 -1.46 16.76 -3.97
C ASP A 393 -0.51 17.69 -4.75
N GLY A 394 0.70 17.23 -5.03
CA GLY A 394 1.74 17.94 -5.78
C GLY A 394 2.72 18.71 -4.90
N GLU A 395 2.65 18.53 -3.57
CA GLU A 395 3.58 19.14 -2.64
C GLU A 395 4.95 18.48 -2.73
N VAL A 396 6.01 19.29 -2.64
CA VAL A 396 7.39 18.82 -2.77
C VAL A 396 7.79 18.07 -1.51
N LEU A 397 8.06 16.76 -1.66
CA LEU A 397 8.63 15.94 -0.59
C LEU A 397 10.15 16.07 -0.54
N ALA A 398 10.81 16.02 -1.69
CA ALA A 398 12.26 16.12 -1.78
C ALA A 398 12.67 16.81 -3.09
N GLN A 399 13.73 17.61 -3.05
CA GLN A 399 14.29 18.29 -4.22
C GLN A 399 15.81 18.38 -4.15
N ALA A 400 16.45 18.08 -5.26
CA ALA A 400 17.91 18.12 -5.36
C ALA A 400 18.39 18.44 -6.78
N THR A 401 19.68 18.71 -6.89
CA THR A 401 20.43 18.74 -8.15
C THR A 401 21.37 17.55 -8.17
N TYR A 402 21.39 16.83 -9.28
CA TYR A 402 22.36 15.77 -9.57
C TYR A 402 23.46 16.29 -10.49
N LYS A 403 24.68 15.74 -10.36
CA LYS A 403 25.80 15.93 -11.31
C LYS A 403 26.48 14.60 -11.55
N ASP A 404 26.70 14.27 -12.82
CA ASP A 404 27.37 13.03 -13.24
C ASP A 404 26.82 11.74 -12.58
N GLY A 405 25.51 11.68 -12.36
CA GLY A 405 24.83 10.54 -11.76
C GLY A 405 24.71 10.57 -10.23
N LYS A 406 25.33 11.53 -9.55
CA LYS A 406 25.36 11.62 -8.08
C LYS A 406 24.53 12.81 -7.55
N PRO A 407 23.85 12.69 -6.41
CA PRO A 407 23.27 13.84 -5.72
C PRO A 407 24.36 14.88 -5.42
N PHE A 408 24.09 16.15 -5.69
CA PHE A 408 25.05 17.24 -5.52
C PHE A 408 24.61 18.26 -4.48
N ASP A 409 23.36 18.73 -4.54
CA ASP A 409 22.85 19.73 -3.60
C ASP A 409 21.35 19.54 -3.40
N GLY A 410 20.89 19.57 -2.15
CA GLY A 410 19.49 19.37 -1.77
C GLY A 410 19.19 17.97 -1.23
N GLU A 411 17.92 17.68 -1.07
CA GLU A 411 17.42 16.46 -0.45
C GLU A 411 16.91 15.48 -1.48
N VAL A 412 17.30 14.21 -1.34
CA VAL A 412 16.82 13.11 -2.18
C VAL A 412 16.07 12.10 -1.33
N LEU A 413 15.01 11.53 -1.89
CA LEU A 413 14.26 10.44 -1.28
C LEU A 413 14.72 9.12 -1.90
N ILE A 414 15.40 8.29 -1.11
CA ILE A 414 15.96 7.00 -1.54
C ILE A 414 15.44 5.92 -0.59
N ASN A 415 14.70 4.93 -1.10
CA ASN A 415 14.11 3.85 -0.32
C ASN A 415 13.33 4.36 0.92
N ASP A 416 12.52 5.40 0.73
CA ASP A 416 11.73 6.06 1.79
C ASP A 416 12.56 6.77 2.88
N GLU A 417 13.89 6.90 2.69
CA GLU A 417 14.77 7.71 3.54
C GLU A 417 15.13 9.03 2.85
N TYR A 418 14.99 10.13 3.59
CA TYR A 418 15.46 11.45 3.19
C TYR A 418 16.97 11.56 3.42
N ARG A 419 17.70 12.02 2.40
CA ARG A 419 19.15 12.22 2.45
C ARG A 419 19.50 13.60 1.92
N LEU A 420 20.09 14.43 2.76
CA LEU A 420 20.54 15.77 2.40
C LEU A 420 21.97 15.73 1.87
N TYR A 421 22.23 16.42 0.76
CA TYR A 421 23.54 16.58 0.16
C TYR A 421 23.89 18.06 0.00
N LYS A 422 25.17 18.38 0.16
CA LYS A 422 25.73 19.71 -0.07
C LYS A 422 27.08 19.58 -0.77
N ASN A 423 27.23 20.22 -1.92
CA ASN A 423 28.44 20.14 -2.77
C ASN A 423 28.90 18.70 -3.11
N GLY A 424 27.98 17.75 -3.22
CA GLY A 424 28.27 16.34 -3.53
C GLY A 424 28.54 15.47 -2.32
N GLU A 425 28.55 16.05 -1.11
CA GLU A 425 28.75 15.30 0.13
C GLU A 425 27.44 15.16 0.90
N ARG A 426 27.21 13.98 1.47
CA ARG A 426 26.05 13.73 2.33
C ARG A 426 26.20 14.44 3.67
N VAL A 427 25.21 15.27 4.00
CA VAL A 427 25.07 15.90 5.31
C VAL A 427 24.45 14.88 6.29
N ARG A 428 25.05 14.76 7.47
CA ARG A 428 24.62 13.80 8.51
C ARG A 428 24.36 14.57 9.80
N GLU A 429 23.19 14.39 10.39
CA GLU A 429 22.69 15.22 11.49
C GLU A 429 23.12 14.73 12.89
N ASN A 430 23.52 13.46 13.03
CA ASN A 430 23.81 12.81 14.31
C ASN A 430 25.28 12.37 14.47
N VAL A 431 26.22 13.17 13.99
CA VAL A 431 27.65 12.82 14.04
C VAL A 431 28.29 13.41 15.28
N VAL A 432 28.46 12.59 16.33
CA VAL A 432 29.33 12.91 17.47
C VAL A 432 30.63 12.14 17.31
N VAL A 433 31.67 12.86 16.91
CA VAL A 433 33.00 12.29 16.67
C VAL A 433 33.76 12.19 17.99
N ASP A 434 34.13 10.98 18.41
CA ASP A 434 35.19 10.80 19.41
C ASP A 434 36.54 11.00 18.74
N ALA A 435 37.05 12.24 18.75
CA ALA A 435 38.29 12.61 18.09
C ALA A 435 39.48 11.73 18.52
N VAL A 436 39.51 11.29 19.78
CA VAL A 436 40.58 10.41 20.28
C VAL A 436 40.48 9.02 19.67
N ALA A 437 39.26 8.48 19.55
CA ALA A 437 39.05 7.19 18.89
C ALA A 437 39.38 7.27 17.39
N GLN A 438 38.98 8.36 16.73
CA GLN A 438 39.29 8.60 15.32
C GLN A 438 40.79 8.69 15.07
N GLU A 439 41.53 9.51 15.83
CA GLU A 439 43.00 9.62 15.71
C GLU A 439 43.69 8.27 15.92
N ARG A 440 43.19 7.44 16.85
CA ARG A 440 43.73 6.09 17.07
C ARG A 440 43.50 5.18 15.87
N MET A 441 42.31 5.22 15.29
CA MET A 441 41.96 4.43 14.10
C MET A 441 42.80 4.84 12.89
N GLU A 442 42.95 6.15 12.65
CA GLU A 442 43.81 6.69 11.59
C GLU A 442 45.28 6.28 11.80
N ALA A 443 45.77 6.37 13.04
CA ALA A 443 47.13 5.95 13.38
C ALA A 443 47.34 4.44 13.17
N PHE A 444 46.33 3.61 13.44
CA PHE A 444 46.38 2.16 13.23
C PHE A 444 46.47 1.79 11.75
N SER A 445 45.71 2.48 10.90
CA SER A 445 45.74 2.26 9.44
C SER A 445 46.94 2.87 8.74
N LYS A 446 47.80 3.62 9.44
CA LYS A 446 48.99 4.24 8.87
C LYS A 446 49.91 3.22 8.21
N GLY A 447 50.16 3.38 6.91
CA GLY A 447 51.01 2.49 6.12
C GLY A 447 50.36 1.15 5.75
N SER A 448 49.03 1.07 5.86
CA SER A 448 48.21 -0.05 5.38
C SER A 448 48.00 0.04 3.87
N ASP A 449 48.03 -1.11 3.20
CA ASP A 449 47.52 -1.29 1.85
C ASP A 449 45.98 -1.06 1.83
N THR A 450 45.42 -0.70 0.68
CA THR A 450 43.97 -0.45 0.50
C THR A 450 43.26 -1.67 -0.08
N ILE A 451 42.04 -1.94 0.40
CA ILE A 451 41.15 -2.94 -0.19
C ILE A 451 39.72 -2.45 -0.15
N GLU A 452 38.99 -2.69 -1.24
CA GLU A 452 37.58 -2.38 -1.36
C GLU A 452 36.83 -3.63 -1.81
N GLY A 453 35.77 -3.99 -1.11
CA GLY A 453 34.95 -5.15 -1.47
C GLY A 453 34.09 -5.68 -0.33
N GLY A 454 33.01 -6.37 -0.69
CA GLY A 454 32.18 -7.15 0.23
C GLY A 454 32.51 -8.63 0.14
N TYR A 455 32.44 -9.33 1.27
CA TYR A 455 32.76 -10.75 1.38
C TYR A 455 31.68 -11.47 2.18
N ASN A 456 31.18 -12.59 1.65
CA ASN A 456 30.18 -13.41 2.34
C ASN A 456 30.86 -14.29 3.40
N MET A 457 30.59 -13.98 4.67
CA MET A 457 31.12 -14.68 5.84
C MET A 457 30.15 -15.76 6.34
N GLY A 458 28.97 -15.87 5.74
CA GLY A 458 27.93 -16.82 6.11
C GLY A 458 28.23 -18.28 5.79
N GLY A 459 27.37 -19.14 6.33
CA GLY A 459 27.37 -20.61 6.21
C GLY A 459 25.96 -21.17 6.39
N PHE A 460 25.81 -22.49 6.56
CA PHE A 460 24.50 -23.09 6.86
C PHE A 460 23.95 -22.49 8.16
N GLU A 461 22.76 -21.86 8.10
CA GLU A 461 22.08 -21.17 9.22
C GLU A 461 22.76 -19.90 9.77
N MET A 462 23.80 -19.38 9.11
CA MET A 462 24.49 -18.14 9.52
C MET A 462 24.53 -17.14 8.37
N ALA A 463 23.90 -15.98 8.54
CA ALA A 463 24.03 -14.86 7.60
C ALA A 463 25.14 -13.94 8.08
N GLY A 464 26.24 -13.84 7.34
CA GLY A 464 27.39 -13.02 7.73
C GLY A 464 27.99 -12.29 6.54
N SER A 465 28.40 -11.04 6.73
CA SER A 465 29.11 -10.27 5.72
C SER A 465 30.13 -9.33 6.34
N ILE A 466 31.26 -9.15 5.63
CA ILE A 466 32.24 -8.12 5.94
C ILE A 466 32.44 -7.25 4.70
N ILE A 467 32.52 -5.95 4.90
CA ILE A 467 32.74 -4.95 3.86
C ILE A 467 33.97 -4.14 4.24
N PHE A 468 34.86 -3.95 3.28
CA PHE A 468 36.01 -3.05 3.39
C PHE A 468 35.84 -1.87 2.44
N LEU A 469 36.15 -0.68 2.93
CA LEU A 469 36.20 0.55 2.17
C LEU A 469 37.65 0.93 1.90
N ASP A 470 37.91 1.60 0.78
CA ASP A 470 39.24 2.13 0.43
C ASP A 470 39.77 3.20 1.42
N THR A 471 38.89 3.73 2.29
CA THR A 471 39.18 4.62 3.41
C THR A 471 39.76 3.93 4.66
N HIS A 472 40.22 2.68 4.54
CA HIS A 472 40.73 1.86 5.65
C HIS A 472 39.72 1.49 6.73
N GLN A 473 38.43 1.61 6.43
CA GLN A 473 37.33 1.26 7.31
C GLN A 473 36.72 -0.09 6.93
N PHE A 474 36.15 -0.78 7.93
CA PHE A 474 35.37 -1.99 7.70
C PHE A 474 34.03 -1.95 8.42
N PHE A 475 33.08 -2.70 7.89
CA PHE A 475 31.80 -3.02 8.54
C PHE A 475 31.60 -4.53 8.53
N PHE A 476 31.14 -5.07 9.65
CA PHE A 476 30.85 -6.49 9.82
C PHE A 476 29.47 -6.67 10.41
N SER A 477 28.70 -7.59 9.82
CA SER A 477 27.40 -8.01 10.32
C SER A 477 27.31 -9.53 10.31
N LEU A 478 26.79 -10.10 11.38
CA LEU A 478 26.57 -11.52 11.57
C LEU A 478 25.25 -11.73 12.31
N SER A 479 24.37 -12.56 11.75
CA SER A 479 23.12 -12.99 12.38
C SER A 479 23.11 -14.51 12.52
N VAL A 480 22.98 -15.00 13.76
CA VAL A 480 22.96 -16.42 14.12
C VAL A 480 21.98 -16.65 15.25
N GLY A 481 20.88 -17.35 14.97
CA GLY A 481 19.84 -17.61 15.97
C GLY A 481 19.24 -16.31 16.50
N SER A 482 19.44 -16.03 17.79
CA SER A 482 19.00 -14.79 18.46
C SER A 482 20.11 -13.75 18.66
N LEU A 483 21.32 -14.00 18.14
CA LEU A 483 22.45 -13.07 18.20
C LEU A 483 22.58 -12.32 16.88
N ASP A 484 22.34 -11.02 16.93
CA ASP A 484 22.71 -10.08 15.86
C ASP A 484 23.94 -9.29 16.30
N LEU A 485 25.08 -9.59 15.68
CA LEU A 485 26.35 -8.92 15.89
C LEU A 485 26.61 -7.96 14.73
N THR A 486 26.66 -6.67 15.02
CA THR A 486 27.13 -5.65 14.07
C THR A 486 28.25 -4.85 14.70
N THR A 487 29.35 -4.68 13.97
CA THR A 487 30.51 -3.88 14.42
C THR A 487 31.22 -3.26 13.24
N TYR A 488 31.99 -2.22 13.50
CA TYR A 488 32.78 -1.53 12.50
C TYR A 488 34.07 -1.00 13.11
N GLY A 489 35.02 -0.65 12.26
CA GLY A 489 36.30 -0.15 12.74
C GLY A 489 37.27 0.16 11.62
N ALA A 490 38.55 0.17 11.96
CA ALA A 490 39.65 0.38 11.04
C ALA A 490 40.38 -0.93 10.77
N TYR A 491 40.97 -1.06 9.59
CA TYR A 491 41.83 -2.19 9.26
C TYR A 491 43.25 -1.75 8.94
N HIS A 492 44.19 -2.68 9.14
CA HIS A 492 45.57 -2.58 8.68
C HIS A 492 45.91 -3.84 7.89
N LEU A 493 46.09 -3.69 6.58
CA LEU A 493 46.49 -4.72 5.64
C LEU A 493 47.94 -4.49 5.25
N LYS A 494 48.77 -5.53 5.42
CA LYS A 494 50.17 -5.49 4.97
C LYS A 494 50.67 -6.88 4.64
N ASN A 495 51.30 -7.04 3.48
CA ASN A 495 51.84 -8.32 3.01
C ASN A 495 50.78 -9.45 3.07
N GLY A 496 49.54 -9.15 2.72
CA GLY A 496 48.43 -10.10 2.75
C GLY A 496 47.93 -10.48 4.15
N THR A 497 48.45 -9.90 5.23
CA THR A 497 47.91 -10.09 6.59
C THR A 497 47.02 -8.92 6.97
N LEU A 498 45.80 -9.21 7.41
CA LEU A 498 44.81 -8.21 7.80
C LEU A 498 44.64 -8.24 9.33
N LYS A 499 44.73 -7.05 9.94
CA LYS A 499 44.37 -6.81 11.34
C LYS A 499 43.23 -5.82 11.42
N LEU A 500 42.37 -5.99 12.42
CA LEU A 500 41.23 -5.13 12.67
C LEU A 500 41.41 -4.38 13.99
N GLN A 501 40.82 -3.20 14.06
CA GLN A 501 40.67 -2.44 15.30
C GLN A 501 39.27 -1.85 15.38
N VAL A 502 38.54 -2.25 16.41
CA VAL A 502 37.19 -1.78 16.73
C VAL A 502 37.29 -0.66 17.79
N PRO A 503 36.44 0.39 17.71
CA PRO A 503 36.32 1.40 18.76
C PRO A 503 36.10 0.81 20.15
N GLU A 504 36.75 1.38 21.15
CA GLU A 504 36.72 0.86 22.54
C GLU A 504 35.29 0.79 23.10
N GLU A 505 34.43 1.75 22.76
CA GLU A 505 33.03 1.76 23.20
C GLU A 505 32.25 0.50 22.81
N GLN A 506 32.50 -0.07 21.62
CA GLN A 506 31.81 -1.28 21.17
C GLN A 506 32.30 -2.53 21.91
N LYS A 507 33.46 -2.44 22.55
CA LYS A 507 34.09 -3.51 23.36
C LYS A 507 33.73 -3.40 24.84
N GLN A 508 33.07 -2.33 25.28
CA GLN A 508 32.69 -2.20 26.68
C GLN A 508 31.49 -3.08 27.00
N ASP A 509 31.48 -3.66 28.20
CA ASP A 509 30.44 -4.59 28.63
C ASP A 509 29.10 -3.87 28.95
N PHE A 510 29.14 -2.56 29.15
CA PHE A 510 27.96 -1.74 29.45
C PHE A 510 27.99 -0.42 28.69
N VAL A 511 26.80 0.08 28.37
CA VAL A 511 26.57 1.42 27.81
C VAL A 511 25.65 2.19 28.75
N VAL A 512 25.94 3.47 28.95
CA VAL A 512 25.19 4.35 29.84
C VAL A 512 24.61 5.52 29.06
N TYR A 513 23.35 5.82 29.32
CA TYR A 513 22.70 7.05 28.88
C TYR A 513 22.15 7.82 30.08
N GLY A 514 22.27 9.13 30.06
CA GLY A 514 21.81 10.04 31.11
C GLY A 514 20.79 11.04 30.58
N LYS A 515 19.84 11.39 31.44
CA LYS A 515 18.86 12.46 31.23
C LYS A 515 18.71 13.25 32.52
N ASN A 516 18.49 14.55 32.37
CA ASN A 516 17.95 15.37 33.45
C ASN A 516 16.41 15.27 33.43
N ASP A 517 15.83 14.63 34.43
CA ASP A 517 14.40 14.53 34.62
C ASP A 517 13.93 15.43 35.77
N PRO A 518 13.20 16.52 35.49
CA PRO A 518 12.78 17.46 36.53
C PRO A 518 11.79 16.86 37.53
N THR A 519 11.18 15.70 37.23
CA THR A 519 10.25 15.02 38.14
C THR A 519 10.97 14.28 39.28
N LEU A 520 12.24 13.93 39.09
CA LEU A 520 13.07 13.19 40.06
C LEU A 520 13.82 14.16 40.98
N LYS A 521 13.09 14.81 41.89
CA LYS A 521 13.66 15.78 42.84
C LYS A 521 14.40 15.09 43.97
N ASP A 522 15.69 15.40 44.14
CA ASP A 522 16.57 14.80 45.13
C ASP A 522 16.67 13.25 45.05
N THR A 523 16.30 12.69 43.90
CA THR A 523 16.27 11.25 43.62
C THR A 523 17.06 10.97 42.36
N VAL A 524 17.82 9.89 42.37
CA VAL A 524 18.47 9.34 41.17
C VAL A 524 17.76 8.05 40.77
N GLN A 525 17.34 7.97 39.52
CA GLN A 525 16.76 6.76 38.93
C GLN A 525 17.79 6.03 38.07
N ILE A 526 17.84 4.72 38.20
CA ILE A 526 18.65 3.82 37.38
C ILE A 526 17.74 2.77 36.77
N GLN A 527 17.69 2.73 35.45
CA GLN A 527 17.03 1.70 34.66
C GLN A 527 18.10 0.74 34.13
N TYR A 528 18.05 -0.52 34.55
CA TYR A 528 18.98 -1.55 34.13
C TYR A 528 18.34 -2.47 33.11
N TYR A 529 18.94 -2.59 31.93
CA TYR A 529 18.47 -3.47 30.86
C TYR A 529 19.34 -4.73 30.79
N ASN A 530 18.76 -5.86 31.19
CA ASN A 530 19.45 -7.14 31.21
C ASN A 530 19.15 -7.98 29.95
N TYR A 531 20.01 -7.84 28.94
CA TYR A 531 19.98 -8.70 27.77
C TYR A 531 20.93 -9.91 27.97
N ASN A 532 20.56 -10.90 28.80
CA ASN A 532 21.36 -12.12 29.01
C ASN A 532 22.76 -11.91 29.64
N ALA A 533 22.96 -10.87 30.46
CA ALA A 533 24.20 -10.71 31.22
C ALA A 533 24.40 -11.89 32.18
N ARG A 534 25.65 -12.35 32.35
CA ARG A 534 25.98 -13.44 33.30
C ARG A 534 25.79 -13.04 34.77
N SER A 535 25.88 -11.75 35.07
CA SER A 535 25.67 -11.16 36.39
C SER A 535 25.40 -9.67 36.25
N LYS A 536 24.59 -9.07 37.14
CA LYS A 536 24.41 -7.61 37.15
C LYS A 536 25.69 -6.89 37.56
N PRO A 537 25.92 -5.64 37.11
CA PRO A 537 27.04 -4.85 37.58
C PRO A 537 26.87 -4.42 39.04
N VAL A 538 27.97 -4.06 39.68
CA VAL A 538 27.98 -3.39 40.99
C VAL A 538 28.28 -1.92 40.75
N LEU A 539 27.45 -1.02 41.28
CA LEU A 539 27.59 0.42 41.00
C LEU A 539 28.29 1.13 42.15
N GLN A 540 29.04 2.18 41.85
CA GLN A 540 29.53 3.14 42.83
C GLN A 540 28.90 4.51 42.58
N LEU A 541 28.07 4.98 43.51
CA LEU A 541 27.40 6.28 43.49
C LEU A 541 28.01 7.17 44.57
N ASN A 542 28.61 8.32 44.22
CA ASN A 542 29.26 9.23 45.18
C ASN A 542 30.19 8.52 46.21
N LYS A 543 31.01 7.56 45.74
CA LYS A 543 31.92 6.70 46.54
C LYS A 543 31.25 5.60 47.37
N GLN A 544 29.92 5.51 47.39
CA GLN A 544 29.18 4.41 48.04
C GLN A 544 28.92 3.29 47.04
N TRP A 545 29.22 2.04 47.43
CA TRP A 545 28.96 0.87 46.59
C TRP A 545 27.55 0.36 46.79
N VAL A 546 26.87 0.05 45.69
CA VAL A 546 25.52 -0.49 45.67
C VAL A 546 25.41 -1.67 44.70
N THR A 547 24.51 -2.62 44.98
CA THR A 547 24.24 -3.80 44.14
C THR A 547 22.79 -3.81 43.66
N LEU A 548 22.56 -4.31 42.44
CA LEU A 548 21.25 -4.43 41.78
C LEU A 548 20.60 -5.81 41.97
N GLU A 549 21.28 -6.71 42.68
CA GLU A 549 20.81 -8.06 43.01
C GLU A 549 21.26 -8.46 44.41
N ASP A 550 20.57 -9.45 44.97
CA ASP A 550 20.97 -10.10 46.21
C ASP A 550 22.16 -11.03 45.94
N VAL A 551 23.36 -10.56 46.27
CA VAL A 551 24.60 -11.34 46.08
C VAL A 551 24.76 -12.48 47.08
N THR A 552 23.82 -12.66 48.02
CA THR A 552 23.81 -13.75 49.00
C THR A 552 22.97 -14.94 48.58
N GLN A 553 22.10 -14.79 47.57
CA GLN A 553 21.28 -15.86 47.01
C GLN A 553 21.94 -16.45 45.75
N GLN A 554 21.93 -17.78 45.60
CA GLN A 554 22.24 -18.42 44.32
C GLN A 554 20.98 -18.42 43.47
N GLU A 555 20.83 -17.45 42.57
CA GLU A 555 19.72 -17.43 41.62
C GLU A 555 20.13 -18.17 40.33
N GLU A 556 19.63 -19.39 40.18
CA GLU A 556 19.47 -20.08 38.90
C GLU A 556 18.16 -19.62 38.26
N GLU A 557 18.14 -18.51 37.52
CA GLU A 557 17.02 -18.23 36.61
C GLU A 557 17.44 -17.33 35.45
N ARG A 558 17.59 -17.93 34.24
CA ARG A 558 17.65 -17.18 32.99
C ARG A 558 16.23 -16.75 32.61
N SER A 559 15.81 -15.58 33.06
CA SER A 559 14.61 -14.91 32.56
C SER A 559 14.98 -13.98 31.39
N SER A 560 14.20 -14.07 30.31
CA SER A 560 14.23 -13.18 29.14
C SER A 560 14.03 -11.71 29.51
N GLN A 561 14.70 -10.83 28.74
CA GLN A 561 14.56 -9.36 28.64
C GLN A 561 13.70 -8.69 29.73
N ARG A 562 14.28 -8.43 30.92
CA ARG A 562 13.67 -7.54 31.92
C ARG A 562 14.45 -6.25 32.01
N ASN A 563 13.75 -5.13 31.90
CA ASN A 563 14.21 -3.84 32.42
C ASN A 563 13.87 -3.78 33.92
N GLU A 564 14.76 -3.22 34.72
CA GLU A 564 14.56 -3.06 36.16
C GLU A 564 14.81 -1.60 36.54
N THR A 565 13.92 -1.02 37.32
CA THR A 565 14.03 0.36 37.76
C THR A 565 14.37 0.42 39.24
N PHE A 566 15.32 1.29 39.58
CA PHE A 566 15.78 1.55 40.94
C PHE A 566 15.75 3.05 41.20
N GLN A 567 15.22 3.46 42.35
CA GLN A 567 15.26 4.84 42.81
C GLN A 567 16.11 4.96 44.07
N ILE A 568 16.98 5.96 44.10
CA ILE A 568 17.91 6.21 45.20
C ILE A 568 17.71 7.65 45.68
N ASP A 569 17.45 7.83 46.97
CA ASP A 569 17.44 9.16 47.62
C ASP A 569 18.85 9.75 47.59
N LEU A 570 19.12 10.61 46.62
CA LEU A 570 20.41 11.21 46.38
C LEU A 570 20.23 12.58 45.73
N LYS A 571 20.47 13.65 46.51
CA LYS A 571 20.32 15.05 46.07
C LYS A 571 21.02 15.37 44.75
N LYS A 572 22.22 14.81 44.55
CA LYS A 572 23.00 14.97 43.32
C LYS A 572 24.00 13.83 43.14
N LEU A 573 24.04 13.26 41.93
CA LEU A 573 25.10 12.33 41.55
C LEU A 573 26.30 13.11 40.99
N SER A 574 27.48 12.86 41.55
CA SER A 574 28.74 13.48 41.13
C SER A 574 29.73 12.49 40.53
N THR A 575 29.64 11.22 40.91
CA THR A 575 30.46 10.15 40.36
C THR A 575 29.63 8.90 40.19
N LEU A 576 29.71 8.29 39.02
CA LEU A 576 29.15 6.97 38.71
C LEU A 576 30.28 6.05 38.24
N LYS A 577 30.41 4.88 38.86
CA LYS A 577 31.25 3.80 38.36
C LYS A 577 30.48 2.50 38.25
N ILE A 578 30.84 1.68 37.27
CA ILE A 578 30.24 0.37 37.00
C ILE A 578 31.34 -0.67 37.17
N GLY A 579 31.26 -1.43 38.26
CA GLY A 579 32.13 -2.54 38.57
C GLY A 579 31.63 -3.83 37.92
N ILE A 580 32.50 -4.46 37.13
CA ILE A 580 32.24 -5.74 36.49
C ILE A 580 32.82 -6.84 37.39
N LYS A 581 32.00 -7.85 37.70
CA LYS A 581 32.36 -8.93 38.64
C LYS A 581 33.16 -10.04 37.95
N SER A 582 34.04 -10.67 38.73
CA SER A 582 34.71 -11.92 38.33
C SER A 582 33.70 -13.10 38.29
N PRO A 583 33.75 -14.00 37.30
CA PRO A 583 32.77 -15.08 37.13
C PRO A 583 32.68 -16.19 38.19
N SER A 584 33.38 -16.15 39.33
CA SER A 584 33.44 -17.33 40.22
C SER A 584 33.84 -17.12 41.69
N ASP A 585 33.55 -15.99 42.34
CA ASP A 585 33.93 -15.80 43.75
C ASP A 585 32.73 -15.59 44.69
N LYS A 586 32.78 -16.21 45.88
CA LYS A 586 31.92 -15.85 47.02
C LYS A 586 32.27 -14.41 47.44
N GLY A 587 31.33 -13.49 47.26
CA GLY A 587 31.51 -12.05 47.52
C GLY A 587 31.86 -11.24 46.25
N ILE A 588 32.01 -9.93 46.39
CA ILE A 588 32.19 -9.03 45.23
C ILE A 588 33.69 -8.77 45.01
N GLN A 589 34.24 -9.38 43.96
CA GLN A 589 35.57 -9.04 43.42
C GLN A 589 35.42 -8.52 41.98
N LEU A 590 35.99 -7.35 41.71
CA LEU A 590 35.95 -6.73 40.40
C LEU A 590 37.09 -7.26 39.52
N ASN A 591 36.83 -7.44 38.23
CA ASN A 591 37.86 -7.66 37.20
C ASN A 591 38.12 -6.38 36.37
N SER A 592 37.12 -5.49 36.31
CA SER A 592 37.15 -4.24 35.57
C SER A 592 36.23 -3.21 36.23
N LEU A 593 36.55 -1.94 35.99
CA LEU A 593 35.81 -0.78 36.46
C LEU A 593 35.63 0.20 35.30
N LEU A 594 34.39 0.53 34.99
CA LEU A 594 34.04 1.57 34.04
C LEU A 594 33.71 2.86 34.81
N GLU A 595 34.38 3.97 34.49
CA GLU A 595 34.18 5.26 35.12
C GLU A 595 33.46 6.22 34.16
N ALA A 596 32.32 6.76 34.57
CA ALA A 596 31.60 7.76 33.78
C ALA A 596 32.25 9.14 33.90
N GLU A 597 32.49 9.83 32.78
CA GLU A 597 33.18 11.12 32.76
C GLU A 597 32.34 12.27 33.33
N THR A 598 31.09 12.41 32.89
CA THR A 598 30.20 13.54 33.23
C THR A 598 28.81 13.05 33.57
N VAL A 599 28.41 13.17 34.85
CA VAL A 599 27.10 12.72 35.35
C VAL A 599 26.35 13.78 36.17
N ASN A 600 26.97 14.93 36.43
CA ASN A 600 26.44 15.98 37.30
C ASN A 600 25.12 16.60 36.82
N ASP A 601 24.86 16.50 35.51
CA ASP A 601 23.72 17.10 34.84
C ASP A 601 22.57 16.10 34.68
N TYR A 602 22.71 14.88 35.19
CA TYR A 602 21.74 13.80 35.01
C TYR A 602 21.29 13.24 36.36
N ASN A 603 20.01 12.90 36.46
CA ASN A 603 19.40 12.21 37.60
C ASN A 603 18.58 10.98 37.17
N SER A 604 18.40 10.74 35.87
CA SER A 604 17.88 9.48 35.33
C SER A 604 18.92 8.83 34.43
N PHE A 605 19.21 7.56 34.66
CA PHE A 605 20.21 6.80 33.91
C PHE A 605 19.64 5.51 33.35
N ILE A 606 19.99 5.19 32.12
CA ILE A 606 19.82 3.87 31.52
C ILE A 606 21.19 3.20 31.48
N ILE A 607 21.31 2.00 32.05
CA ILE A 607 22.51 1.16 32.00
C ILE A 607 22.13 -0.13 31.28
N ALA A 608 22.68 -0.34 30.09
CA ALA A 608 22.38 -1.50 29.26
C ALA A 608 23.62 -2.40 29.13
N TYR A 609 23.42 -3.72 29.30
CA TYR A 609 24.47 -4.70 29.02
C TYR A 609 24.69 -4.85 27.51
N ASN A 610 25.95 -4.74 27.09
CA ASN A 610 26.35 -4.93 25.70
C ASN A 610 26.60 -6.43 25.44
N VAL A 611 25.59 -7.09 24.88
CA VAL A 611 25.59 -8.53 24.61
C VAL A 611 26.68 -9.00 23.67
N SER A 612 27.10 -8.14 22.74
CA SER A 612 28.06 -8.44 21.69
C SER A 612 29.51 -8.10 22.08
N SER A 613 29.72 -7.43 23.22
CA SER A 613 31.05 -6.96 23.66
C SER A 613 32.12 -8.07 23.68
N ARG A 614 31.75 -9.29 24.07
CA ARG A 614 32.65 -10.44 24.13
C ARG A 614 33.01 -10.94 22.73
N GLU A 615 32.02 -11.13 21.89
CA GLU A 615 32.17 -11.60 20.51
C GLU A 615 32.96 -10.58 19.68
N ILE A 616 32.73 -9.28 19.89
CA ILE A 616 33.51 -8.19 19.27
C ILE A 616 34.98 -8.27 19.68
N LYS A 617 35.30 -8.47 20.97
CA LYS A 617 36.70 -8.66 21.43
C LYS A 617 37.36 -9.88 20.78
N GLN A 618 36.61 -10.96 20.58
CA GLN A 618 37.13 -12.15 19.90
C GLN A 618 37.36 -11.90 18.41
N PHE A 619 36.41 -11.22 17.76
CA PHE A 619 36.46 -10.86 16.35
C PHE A 619 37.63 -9.92 16.03
N GLU A 620 37.88 -8.88 16.85
CA GLU A 620 39.03 -7.97 16.69
C GLU A 620 40.37 -8.72 16.69
N ASN A 621 40.48 -9.79 17.51
CA ASN A 621 41.69 -10.61 17.64
C ASN A 621 41.78 -11.75 16.62
N ALA A 622 40.78 -11.93 15.75
CA ALA A 622 40.81 -12.95 14.71
C ALA A 622 41.89 -12.63 13.66
N THR A 623 42.49 -13.69 13.10
CA THR A 623 43.51 -13.55 12.06
C THR A 623 42.87 -13.73 10.69
N PHE A 624 43.01 -12.72 9.84
CA PHE A 624 42.55 -12.74 8.47
C PHE A 624 43.74 -12.57 7.53
N THR A 625 43.69 -13.23 6.38
CA THR A 625 44.69 -13.03 5.33
C THR A 625 44.01 -12.81 3.98
N PHE A 626 44.76 -12.29 3.01
CA PHE A 626 44.32 -12.14 1.63
C PHE A 626 45.18 -12.99 0.70
N ASN A 627 44.53 -13.70 -0.21
CA ASN A 627 45.15 -14.33 -1.35
C ASN A 627 44.67 -13.62 -2.63
N GLY A 628 45.51 -12.74 -3.17
CA GLY A 628 45.07 -11.80 -4.20
C GLY A 628 43.97 -10.87 -3.66
N GLU A 629 42.80 -10.87 -4.30
CA GLU A 629 41.64 -10.09 -3.87
C GLU A 629 40.68 -10.83 -2.92
N ASN A 630 40.91 -12.13 -2.71
CA ASN A 630 40.03 -12.98 -1.90
C ASN A 630 40.44 -12.95 -0.44
N LEU A 631 39.45 -12.81 0.44
CA LEU A 631 39.64 -12.88 1.89
C LEU A 631 39.75 -14.35 2.30
N VAL A 632 40.72 -14.69 3.13
CA VAL A 632 40.87 -16.02 3.73
C VAL A 632 40.51 -15.93 5.21
N SER A 633 39.51 -16.71 5.61
CA SER A 633 39.04 -16.86 6.98
C SER A 633 38.79 -18.34 7.26
N ASP A 634 39.23 -18.83 8.42
CA ASP A 634 39.08 -20.24 8.83
C ASP A 634 39.60 -21.25 7.79
N GLY A 635 40.67 -20.88 7.09
CA GLY A 635 41.28 -21.70 6.03
C GLY A 635 40.45 -21.79 4.74
N LYS A 636 39.40 -20.98 4.59
CA LYS A 636 38.56 -20.92 3.39
C LYS A 636 38.69 -19.58 2.69
N GLU A 637 38.81 -19.62 1.37
CA GLU A 637 38.74 -18.40 0.55
C GLU A 637 37.30 -17.93 0.38
N LYS A 638 37.12 -16.61 0.51
CA LYS A 638 35.87 -15.88 0.31
C LYS A 638 36.09 -14.91 -0.85
N GLN A 639 35.28 -15.08 -1.90
CA GLN A 639 35.39 -14.27 -3.10
C GLN A 639 34.95 -12.82 -2.84
N LYS A 640 35.67 -11.88 -3.46
CA LYS A 640 35.34 -10.46 -3.46
C LYS A 640 34.06 -10.20 -4.27
N ARG A 641 33.16 -9.41 -3.69
CA ARG A 641 32.01 -8.78 -4.35
C ARG A 641 32.26 -7.29 -4.49
N SER A 642 32.10 -6.74 -5.69
CA SER A 642 32.17 -5.29 -5.90
C SER A 642 31.04 -4.57 -5.15
N LEU A 643 31.35 -3.39 -4.62
CA LEU A 643 30.40 -2.54 -3.92
C LEU A 643 29.79 -1.52 -4.88
N SER A 644 28.47 -1.32 -4.80
CA SER A 644 27.84 -0.16 -5.43
C SER A 644 28.13 1.11 -4.62
N GLU A 645 28.01 2.30 -5.24
CA GLU A 645 28.17 3.57 -4.50
C GLU A 645 27.14 3.69 -3.36
N ALA A 646 25.94 3.13 -3.55
CA ALA A 646 24.92 3.07 -2.50
C ALA A 646 25.34 2.16 -1.33
N ASP A 647 25.98 1.01 -1.60
CA ASP A 647 26.53 0.15 -0.55
C ASP A 647 27.57 0.90 0.27
N LYS A 648 28.47 1.65 -0.40
CA LYS A 648 29.51 2.44 0.26
C LYS A 648 28.93 3.52 1.15
N GLU A 649 27.98 4.30 0.63
CA GLU A 649 27.31 5.34 1.41
C GLU A 649 26.58 4.77 2.62
N ASN A 650 25.79 3.70 2.45
CA ASN A 650 25.03 3.10 3.54
C ASN A 650 25.94 2.59 4.66
N VAL A 651 27.06 1.95 4.30
CA VAL A 651 28.07 1.51 5.27
C VAL A 651 28.70 2.72 5.97
N LEU A 652 29.06 3.75 5.20
CA LEU A 652 29.65 4.96 5.74
C LEU A 652 28.70 5.69 6.70
N ASP A 653 27.41 5.75 6.41
CA ASP A 653 26.40 6.33 7.31
C ASP A 653 26.30 5.53 8.60
N TYR A 654 26.26 4.20 8.50
CA TYR A 654 26.20 3.34 9.68
C TYR A 654 27.39 3.60 10.61
N ILE A 655 28.59 3.73 10.03
CA ILE A 655 29.84 4.01 10.74
C ILE A 655 29.83 5.42 11.34
N ILE A 656 29.58 6.44 10.52
CA ILE A 656 29.69 7.85 10.92
C ILE A 656 28.59 8.24 11.92
N GLU A 657 27.36 7.75 11.75
CA GLU A 657 26.25 8.02 12.67
C GLU A 657 26.28 7.13 13.93
N ASN A 658 27.27 6.23 14.02
CA ASN A 658 27.43 5.29 15.13
C ASN A 658 26.13 4.54 15.48
N ARG A 659 25.46 3.98 14.47
CA ARG A 659 24.10 3.39 14.64
C ARG A 659 24.04 2.24 15.64
N ALA A 660 25.16 1.57 15.90
CA ALA A 660 25.25 0.53 16.93
C ALA A 660 25.06 1.08 18.36
N PHE A 661 25.60 2.27 18.64
CA PHE A 661 25.53 2.94 19.94
C PHE A 661 25.27 4.44 19.73
N PRO A 662 24.03 4.80 19.33
CA PRO A 662 23.71 6.16 18.92
C PRO A 662 23.98 7.14 20.06
N ASN A 663 24.35 8.38 19.73
CA ASN A 663 24.66 9.37 20.75
C ASN A 663 23.45 9.72 21.63
N THR A 664 22.24 9.58 21.09
CA THR A 664 21.00 9.79 21.82
C THR A 664 20.00 8.68 21.56
N ILE A 665 19.16 8.37 22.54
CA ILE A 665 18.07 7.40 22.43
C ILE A 665 16.74 8.03 22.88
N GLN A 666 15.63 7.32 22.63
CA GLN A 666 14.27 7.77 22.97
C GLN A 666 13.99 9.20 22.45
N ASN A 667 14.09 9.36 21.13
CA ASN A 667 13.87 10.64 20.42
C ASN A 667 14.71 11.81 20.97
N GLY A 668 15.98 11.56 21.33
CA GLY A 668 16.89 12.61 21.80
C GLY A 668 16.82 12.89 23.31
N SER A 669 15.92 12.25 24.05
CA SER A 669 15.70 12.57 25.48
C SER A 669 16.81 12.07 26.41
N TYR A 670 17.54 11.04 26.02
CA TYR A 670 18.67 10.48 26.75
C TYR A 670 19.95 10.64 25.94
N THR A 671 21.01 11.13 26.56
CA THR A 671 22.33 11.34 25.93
C THR A 671 23.33 10.32 26.42
N LYS A 672 24.15 9.78 25.52
CA LYS A 672 25.19 8.79 25.83
C LYS A 672 26.22 9.39 26.79
N VAL A 673 26.59 8.62 27.82
CA VAL A 673 27.61 8.99 28.81
C VAL A 673 28.88 8.22 28.50
N LYS A 674 29.97 8.93 28.24
CA LYS A 674 31.28 8.31 27.97
C LYS A 674 31.80 7.56 29.20
N LEU A 675 32.26 6.33 28.98
CA LEU A 675 32.83 5.47 30.00
C LEU A 675 34.31 5.19 29.72
N ASN A 676 35.12 5.25 30.76
CA ASN A 676 36.53 4.87 30.71
C ASN A 676 36.76 3.56 31.45
N SER A 677 37.30 2.55 30.74
CA SER A 677 37.59 1.24 31.30
C SER A 677 38.95 1.19 31.99
N LYS A 678 39.02 0.54 33.16
CA LYS A 678 40.25 0.27 33.91
C LYS A 678 40.20 -1.15 34.47
N ALA A 679 41.29 -1.91 34.31
CA ALA A 679 41.42 -3.21 34.97
C ALA A 679 41.41 -3.01 36.50
N SER A 680 40.75 -3.93 37.21
CA SER A 680 40.63 -3.85 38.67
C SER A 680 40.71 -5.24 39.29
N THR A 681 41.22 -5.32 40.51
CA THR A 681 41.19 -6.53 41.36
C THR A 681 40.55 -6.23 42.72
N GLN A 682 39.81 -5.11 42.80
CA GLN A 682 39.27 -4.60 44.05
C GLN A 682 38.22 -5.55 44.63
N LYS A 683 38.35 -5.86 45.93
CA LYS A 683 37.35 -6.61 46.71
C LYS A 683 36.42 -5.63 47.45
N ILE A 684 35.12 -5.74 47.22
CA ILE A 684 34.10 -4.89 47.85
C ILE A 684 33.51 -5.61 49.06
N LYS A 685 33.79 -5.07 50.25
CA LYS A 685 33.36 -5.63 51.53
C LYS A 685 32.13 -4.95 52.14
N LYS A 686 31.82 -3.72 51.70
CA LYS A 686 30.70 -2.92 52.18
C LYS A 686 29.93 -2.40 50.98
N TYR A 687 28.64 -2.70 50.92
CA TYR A 687 27.73 -2.27 49.86
C TYR A 687 26.31 -2.20 50.41
N THR A 688 25.45 -1.45 49.72
CA THR A 688 24.01 -1.42 49.97
C THR A 688 23.29 -2.12 48.82
N GLN A 689 22.38 -3.03 49.11
CA GLN A 689 21.52 -3.60 48.08
C GLN A 689 20.40 -2.62 47.73
N LEU A 690 20.25 -2.32 46.44
CA LEU A 690 19.11 -1.55 45.97
C LEU A 690 17.91 -2.47 45.80
N MET A 691 16.77 -2.00 46.29
CA MET A 691 15.49 -2.66 46.08
C MET A 691 14.90 -2.15 44.77
N LYS A 692 14.34 -3.06 43.97
CA LYS A 692 13.60 -2.70 42.77
C LYS A 692 12.38 -1.88 43.18
N THR A 693 12.04 -0.87 42.39
CA THR A 693 10.73 -0.24 42.48
C THR A 693 9.73 -1.22 41.86
N GLU A 694 8.72 -1.66 42.61
CA GLU A 694 7.59 -2.39 42.03
C GLU A 694 6.81 -1.42 41.12
N GLU A 695 6.49 -1.84 39.90
CA GLU A 695 5.63 -1.06 38.98
C GLU A 695 4.18 -1.03 39.44
#